data_AF-A0A8H6BTV6-F1
#
_entry.id   AF-A0A8H6BTV6-F1
#
_cell.length_a   1.000
_cell.length_b   1.000
_cell.length_c   1.000
_cell.angle_alpha   90.00
_cell.angle_beta   90.00
_cell.angle_gamma   90.00
#
_symmetry.space_group_name_H-M   'P 1'
#
loop_
_entity.id
_entity.type
_entity.pdbx_description
1 polymer ?
#
loop_
_entity_poly.entity_id
_entity_poly.type
_entity_poly.pdbx_seq_one_letter_code
_entity_poly.pdbx_strand_id
1 'polypeptide(L)'
;MTLELPSDIPSTIPANTKIYKDDCMYSFDTPENNLLGLDIDLKTYRAYSRNKDFNYTKQNYDKTGNYLYLNIKKTLKPQEERNKLLYDDNGEKSPKIQKLEIKNVSDDDYYNTEISIYDIKDDKSYSRDELSDEFNNLIDLILSANSSATEDEIKQWEQEIVPCPHSIDVEQFETDNLDLTKCSQCDLRENLWICLHCGALGCGRQQYGSTLKAIKLGSLSADSESCDAYCYQCNDEVKVPHLAEKLHKFGIDLNTAVKTEKSLIELNIDQNLNWEFKLDGVNGERLEPVYGKGLTGLQNLGNSCYINSVLQALYTLNGYQEYFKDKKFPDINNPAIDLTSQLIKLYDGLHSGRYSVPGSLKGDDYQLGIKPSTFKNLIGENHPEFKTQRQQDAFEFLLYFLDKEDIEGYKCENCHQQPGLAIKSTGFKTFPSTLIVNVQRIQLENWAPVKVDVPITIPYNLDLSEFKAPVFETGEIESEQIQPESDNNKFVPNEEAMTTLLSMGFPEPRCIKSLYHTGNSNAEDAMNWIFAHMDDADIDDPFNPNDSHGGASTTTTDDSGPSQDLIDNVAAMGFSTQLAKKALVLNNNDISAAVEWLFANPDDDGILEDNNQSDTQSNGKYELQSVICHKGTSPHTGHYVVFIKKLIDNEYKWVLFNDEKVVVCDDANLQDIKNNAYVYVFRKVE
;
A
#
# COMPACT_ATOMS: atom_id res chain seq x y z
N MET A 1 12.58 -51.31 -10.65
CA MET A 1 13.71 -50.61 -11.29
C MET A 1 13.76 -49.28 -10.61
N THR A 2 14.81 -49.03 -9.84
CA THR A 2 14.94 -47.79 -9.07
C THR A 2 15.28 -46.65 -10.02
N LEU A 3 14.60 -45.51 -9.89
CA LEU A 3 14.92 -44.30 -10.64
C LEU A 3 16.15 -43.64 -10.01
N GLU A 4 17.24 -43.59 -10.77
CA GLU A 4 18.46 -42.91 -10.37
C GLU A 4 18.35 -41.40 -10.60
N LEU A 5 19.01 -40.60 -9.76
CA LEU A 5 19.07 -39.15 -9.91
C LEU A 5 19.81 -38.79 -11.22
N PRO A 6 19.15 -38.14 -12.19
CA PRO A 6 19.81 -37.74 -13.43
C PRO A 6 20.92 -36.73 -13.18
N SER A 7 22.00 -36.81 -13.97
CA SER A 7 23.17 -35.93 -13.83
C SER A 7 22.88 -34.46 -14.13
N ASP A 8 21.75 -34.15 -14.75
CA ASP A 8 21.30 -32.78 -15.03
C ASP A 8 20.46 -32.15 -13.90
N ILE A 9 20.18 -32.90 -12.83
CA ILE A 9 19.52 -32.41 -11.62
C ILE A 9 20.57 -32.19 -10.51
N PRO A 10 20.56 -31.05 -9.81
CA PRO A 10 21.48 -30.81 -8.72
C PRO A 10 21.31 -31.84 -7.60
N SER A 11 22.41 -32.42 -7.12
CA SER A 11 22.40 -33.32 -5.96
C SER A 11 22.27 -32.58 -4.62
N THR A 12 22.43 -31.26 -4.63
CA THR A 12 22.31 -30.38 -3.46
C THR A 12 21.64 -29.06 -3.84
N ILE A 13 21.02 -28.41 -2.86
CA ILE A 13 20.39 -27.10 -3.03
C ILE A 13 21.47 -26.01 -2.85
N PRO A 14 21.65 -25.08 -3.81
CA PRO A 14 22.58 -23.98 -3.63
C PRO A 14 22.17 -23.08 -2.44
N ALA A 15 23.15 -22.54 -1.71
CA ALA A 15 22.88 -21.63 -0.61
C ALA A 15 22.07 -20.40 -1.07
N ASN A 16 21.13 -19.94 -0.22
CA ASN A 16 20.20 -18.81 -0.48
C ASN A 16 19.20 -19.04 -1.63
N THR A 17 19.00 -20.27 -2.07
CA THR A 17 17.96 -20.58 -3.06
C THR A 17 16.58 -20.52 -2.43
N LYS A 18 15.70 -19.65 -2.95
CA LYS A 18 14.29 -19.61 -2.54
C LYS A 18 13.54 -20.83 -3.07
N ILE A 19 12.86 -21.55 -2.19
CA ILE A 19 12.06 -22.73 -2.52
C ILE A 19 10.59 -22.37 -2.40
N TYR A 20 9.86 -22.46 -3.51
CA TYR A 20 8.43 -22.21 -3.55
C TYR A 20 7.71 -23.55 -3.46
N LYS A 21 7.20 -23.89 -2.28
CA LYS A 21 6.47 -25.14 -2.01
C LYS A 21 5.07 -24.93 -1.41
N ASP A 22 4.67 -23.68 -1.22
CA ASP A 22 3.42 -23.31 -0.55
C ASP A 22 2.26 -23.20 -1.54
N ASP A 23 2.49 -22.52 -2.67
CA ASP A 23 1.50 -22.33 -3.72
C ASP A 23 2.11 -22.25 -5.14
N CYS A 24 1.26 -22.39 -6.14
CA CYS A 24 1.65 -22.33 -7.54
C CYS A 24 2.10 -20.91 -7.98
N MET A 25 3.06 -20.83 -8.90
CA MET A 25 3.51 -19.55 -9.48
C MET A 25 2.41 -18.77 -10.22
N TYR A 26 1.40 -19.46 -10.76
CA TYR A 26 0.35 -18.88 -11.61
C TYR A 26 -1.06 -19.01 -11.03
N SER A 27 -1.23 -19.68 -9.89
CA SER A 27 -2.52 -19.84 -9.22
C SER A 27 -2.32 -19.97 -7.71
N PHE A 28 -3.39 -19.92 -6.92
CA PHE A 28 -3.34 -20.18 -5.47
C PHE A 28 -3.54 -21.67 -5.14
N ASP A 29 -3.24 -22.55 -6.09
CA ASP A 29 -3.25 -23.99 -5.86
C ASP A 29 -2.10 -24.35 -4.91
N THR A 30 -2.43 -25.05 -3.82
CA THR A 30 -1.51 -25.52 -2.78
C THR A 30 -1.50 -27.06 -2.79
N PRO A 31 -0.60 -27.70 -2.02
CA PRO A 31 -0.63 -29.16 -1.85
C PRO A 31 -1.96 -29.67 -1.27
N GLU A 32 -2.73 -28.81 -0.59
CA GLU A 32 -3.92 -29.16 0.20
C GLU A 32 -5.22 -28.97 -0.58
N ASN A 33 -5.28 -27.95 -1.45
CA ASN A 33 -6.50 -27.61 -2.18
C ASN A 33 -6.53 -28.18 -3.60
N ASN A 34 -5.38 -28.62 -4.15
CA ASN A 34 -5.32 -29.23 -5.47
C ASN A 34 -5.35 -30.76 -5.40
N LEU A 35 -6.28 -31.38 -6.14
CA LEU A 35 -6.45 -32.84 -6.19
C LEU A 35 -5.21 -33.59 -6.68
N LEU A 36 -4.42 -32.97 -7.56
CA LEU A 36 -3.17 -33.52 -8.09
C LEU A 36 -1.94 -33.08 -7.29
N GLY A 37 -2.12 -32.32 -6.21
CA GLY A 37 -1.03 -31.74 -5.44
C GLY A 37 -0.29 -30.62 -6.18
N LEU A 38 0.91 -30.31 -5.72
CA LEU A 38 1.76 -29.25 -6.23
C LEU A 38 3.07 -29.84 -6.75
N ASP A 39 3.48 -29.45 -7.96
CA ASP A 39 4.68 -29.95 -8.63
C ASP A 39 5.82 -28.94 -8.54
N ILE A 40 6.86 -29.27 -7.79
CA ILE A 40 8.04 -28.43 -7.62
C ILE A 40 9.11 -28.86 -8.63
N ASP A 41 9.50 -27.96 -9.52
CA ASP A 41 10.58 -28.20 -10.48
C ASP A 41 11.91 -28.43 -9.73
N LEU A 42 12.53 -29.59 -9.94
CA LEU A 42 13.76 -29.98 -9.23
C LEU A 42 14.99 -29.16 -9.63
N LYS A 43 14.94 -28.34 -10.68
CA LYS A 43 16.03 -27.44 -11.07
C LYS A 43 15.81 -26.00 -10.61
N THR A 44 14.58 -25.51 -10.72
CA THR A 44 14.26 -24.11 -10.41
C THR A 44 13.66 -23.90 -9.02
N TYR A 45 13.24 -24.98 -8.36
CA TYR A 45 12.56 -25.00 -7.06
C TYR A 45 11.28 -24.15 -7.03
N ARG A 46 10.64 -24.00 -8.19
CA ARG A 46 9.36 -23.31 -8.37
C ARG A 46 8.21 -24.30 -8.46
N ALA A 47 7.09 -23.95 -7.86
CA ALA A 47 5.90 -24.78 -7.82
C ALA A 47 4.90 -24.47 -8.94
N TYR A 48 4.36 -25.53 -9.55
CA TYR A 48 3.36 -25.47 -10.60
C TYR A 48 2.21 -26.41 -10.27
N SER A 49 1.00 -26.05 -10.68
CA SER A 49 -0.18 -26.87 -10.49
C SER A 49 -0.72 -27.41 -11.80
N ARG A 50 -1.40 -28.55 -11.67
CA ARG A 50 -2.12 -29.23 -12.75
C ARG A 50 -3.56 -29.44 -12.30
N ASN A 51 -4.50 -29.11 -13.17
CA ASN A 51 -5.90 -29.43 -12.98
C ASN A 51 -6.58 -29.67 -14.34
N LYS A 52 -7.91 -29.73 -14.35
CA LYS A 52 -8.69 -30.00 -15.57
C LYS A 52 -8.71 -28.80 -16.53
N ASP A 53 -8.54 -27.59 -16.02
CA ASP A 53 -8.68 -26.34 -16.77
C ASP A 53 -7.33 -25.88 -17.33
N PHE A 54 -6.24 -26.15 -16.61
CA PHE A 54 -4.88 -25.77 -16.99
C PHE A 54 -3.83 -26.75 -16.46
N ASN A 55 -2.67 -26.73 -17.09
CA ASN A 55 -1.51 -27.53 -16.70
C ASN A 55 -0.25 -26.66 -16.77
N TYR A 56 0.06 -25.99 -15.66
CA TYR A 56 1.23 -25.10 -15.59
C TYR A 56 2.54 -25.87 -15.56
N THR A 57 2.54 -27.10 -15.06
CA THR A 57 3.71 -28.01 -15.11
C THR A 57 4.08 -28.32 -16.56
N LYS A 58 3.09 -28.56 -17.43
CA LYS A 58 3.29 -28.75 -18.87
C LYS A 58 3.79 -27.49 -19.56
N GLN A 59 3.23 -26.33 -19.21
CA GLN A 59 3.73 -25.05 -19.73
C GLN A 59 5.19 -24.80 -19.32
N ASN A 60 5.58 -25.11 -18.07
CA ASN A 60 6.97 -25.00 -17.63
C ASN A 60 7.88 -25.95 -18.41
N TYR A 61 7.47 -27.21 -18.59
CA TYR A 61 8.23 -28.17 -19.41
C TYR A 61 8.39 -27.71 -20.85
N ASP A 62 7.33 -27.21 -21.49
CA ASP A 62 7.38 -26.75 -22.87
C ASP A 62 8.30 -25.51 -23.03
N LYS A 63 8.41 -24.66 -21.99
CA LYS A 63 9.31 -23.50 -21.97
C LYS A 63 10.76 -23.83 -21.64
N THR A 64 11.00 -24.70 -20.67
CA THR A 64 12.34 -24.92 -20.07
C THR A 64 12.98 -26.25 -20.46
N GLY A 65 12.19 -27.24 -20.87
CA GLY A 65 12.59 -28.63 -21.03
C GLY A 65 12.71 -29.42 -19.71
N ASN A 66 12.40 -28.82 -18.55
CA ASN A 66 12.52 -29.47 -17.25
C ASN A 66 11.41 -30.51 -17.06
N TYR A 67 11.78 -31.77 -16.84
CA TYR A 67 10.87 -32.92 -16.97
C TYR A 67 10.52 -33.63 -15.66
N LEU A 68 11.34 -33.49 -14.61
CA LEU A 68 11.11 -34.10 -13.30
C LEU A 68 10.69 -33.06 -12.27
N TYR A 69 9.62 -33.37 -11.55
CA TYR A 69 9.02 -32.51 -10.55
C TYR A 69 8.77 -33.29 -9.26
N LEU A 70 9.07 -32.68 -8.11
CA LEU A 70 8.63 -33.18 -6.81
C LEU A 70 7.15 -32.85 -6.61
N ASN A 71 6.29 -33.86 -6.62
CA ASN A 71 4.89 -33.72 -6.35
C ASN A 71 4.61 -33.90 -4.85
N ILE A 72 4.03 -32.86 -4.24
CA ILE A 72 3.54 -32.88 -2.85
C ILE A 72 2.03 -32.78 -2.87
N LYS A 73 1.35 -33.78 -2.30
CA LYS A 73 -0.10 -33.81 -2.20
C LYS A 73 -0.50 -34.07 -0.75
N LYS A 74 -1.30 -33.18 -0.18
CA LYS A 74 -1.84 -33.32 1.18
C LYS A 74 -3.32 -33.66 1.10
N THR A 75 -3.71 -34.77 1.72
CA THR A 75 -5.12 -35.16 1.83
C THR A 75 -5.55 -35.12 3.27
N LEU A 76 -6.72 -34.55 3.50
CA LEU A 76 -7.20 -34.23 4.82
C LEU A 76 -7.70 -35.50 5.53
N LYS A 77 -7.22 -35.76 6.75
CA LYS A 77 -7.51 -37.00 7.48
C LYS A 77 -9.00 -37.13 7.82
N PRO A 78 -9.53 -38.36 7.99
CA PRO A 78 -10.92 -38.59 8.36
C PRO A 78 -11.34 -37.76 9.59
N GLN A 79 -12.57 -37.25 9.59
CA GLN A 79 -13.08 -36.38 10.65
C GLN A 79 -12.97 -37.02 12.04
N GLU A 80 -13.11 -38.34 12.17
CA GLU A 80 -12.96 -39.06 13.43
C GLU A 80 -11.54 -38.96 14.02
N GLU A 81 -10.50 -38.98 13.19
CA GLU A 81 -9.11 -38.84 13.64
C GLU A 81 -8.82 -37.40 14.05
N ARG A 82 -9.37 -36.44 13.31
CA ARG A 82 -9.19 -35.00 13.59
C ARG A 82 -9.99 -34.56 14.82
N ASN A 83 -11.18 -35.13 15.03
CA ASN A 83 -11.99 -34.87 16.22
C ASN A 83 -11.28 -35.31 17.51
N LYS A 84 -10.47 -36.37 17.47
CA LYS A 84 -9.62 -36.77 18.62
C LYS A 84 -8.54 -35.74 18.97
N LEU A 85 -8.20 -34.84 18.04
CA LEU A 85 -7.30 -33.71 18.31
C LEU A 85 -8.05 -32.53 18.96
N LEU A 86 -9.33 -32.36 18.62
CA LEU A 86 -10.17 -31.23 19.04
C LEU A 86 -10.98 -31.49 20.32
N TYR A 87 -11.30 -32.75 20.62
CA TYR A 87 -12.15 -33.17 21.73
C TYR A 87 -11.42 -34.20 22.60
N ASP A 88 -11.61 -34.12 23.91
CA ASP A 88 -11.10 -35.12 24.83
C ASP A 88 -11.94 -36.41 24.78
N ASP A 89 -11.50 -37.45 25.50
CA ASP A 89 -12.20 -38.75 25.56
C ASP A 89 -13.63 -38.65 26.15
N ASN A 90 -13.99 -37.50 26.76
CA ASN A 90 -15.30 -37.22 27.32
C ASN A 90 -16.21 -36.43 26.36
N GLY A 91 -15.72 -36.06 25.17
CA GLY A 91 -16.47 -35.29 24.17
C GLY A 91 -16.55 -33.79 24.47
N GLU A 92 -15.79 -33.29 25.46
CA GLU A 92 -15.66 -31.85 25.69
C GLU A 92 -14.57 -31.28 24.78
N LYS A 93 -14.81 -30.07 24.24
CA LYS A 93 -13.84 -29.40 23.37
C LYS A 93 -12.57 -29.16 24.19
N SER A 94 -11.47 -29.76 23.77
CA SER A 94 -10.24 -29.77 24.54
C SER A 94 -9.82 -28.34 24.88
N PRO A 95 -9.59 -27.98 26.16
CA PRO A 95 -9.15 -26.63 26.54
C PRO A 95 -7.78 -26.28 25.96
N LYS A 96 -7.07 -27.25 25.38
CA LYS A 96 -5.78 -27.10 24.69
C LYS A 96 -5.79 -26.11 23.50
N ILE A 97 -6.96 -25.70 23.00
CA ILE A 97 -7.08 -24.69 21.93
C ILE A 97 -7.62 -23.36 22.47
N GLN A 98 -8.18 -23.32 23.69
CA GLN A 98 -8.85 -22.12 24.22
C GLN A 98 -7.93 -21.18 25.03
N LYS A 99 -6.66 -21.50 25.27
CA LYS A 99 -5.73 -20.62 26.01
C LYS A 99 -4.28 -20.81 25.58
N LEU A 100 -3.69 -19.76 24.99
CA LEU A 100 -2.30 -19.22 25.07
C LEU A 100 -1.06 -20.12 25.26
N GLU A 101 -1.16 -21.45 25.37
CA GLU A 101 -0.05 -22.38 25.17
C GLU A 101 -0.18 -22.96 23.77
N ILE A 102 0.51 -22.35 22.81
CA ILE A 102 0.68 -22.90 21.47
C ILE A 102 1.50 -24.19 21.61
N LYS A 103 0.84 -25.33 21.80
CA LYS A 103 1.45 -26.58 21.33
C LYS A 103 1.43 -26.50 19.81
N ASN A 104 2.61 -26.56 19.21
CA ASN A 104 2.79 -26.72 17.77
C ASN A 104 2.06 -27.99 17.32
N VAL A 105 0.81 -27.85 16.91
CA VAL A 105 0.10 -28.90 16.18
C VAL A 105 0.72 -28.90 14.79
N SER A 106 1.33 -30.02 14.40
CA SER A 106 2.01 -30.14 13.11
C SER A 106 0.97 -30.31 12.00
N ASP A 107 1.27 -29.85 10.79
CA ASP A 107 0.45 -30.13 9.60
C ASP A 107 0.18 -31.63 9.43
N ASP A 108 1.14 -32.47 9.83
CA ASP A 108 1.04 -33.93 9.82
C ASP A 108 -0.06 -34.47 10.74
N ASP A 109 -0.57 -33.68 11.69
CA ASP A 109 -1.67 -34.08 12.54
C ASP A 109 -3.00 -34.06 11.76
N TYR A 110 -3.16 -33.12 10.83
CA TYR A 110 -4.40 -32.92 10.05
C TYR A 110 -4.39 -33.59 8.66
N TYR A 111 -3.20 -33.79 8.09
CA TYR A 111 -3.03 -34.23 6.71
C TYR A 111 -2.23 -35.52 6.58
N ASN A 112 -2.59 -36.32 5.58
CA ASN A 112 -1.75 -37.36 5.01
C ASN A 112 -0.99 -36.75 3.83
N THR A 113 0.33 -36.69 3.94
CA THR A 113 1.21 -36.15 2.90
C THR A 113 1.72 -37.27 2.02
N GLU A 114 1.32 -37.26 0.75
CA GLU A 114 1.83 -38.12 -0.32
C GLU A 114 2.95 -37.37 -1.05
N ILE A 115 4.11 -38.02 -1.18
CA ILE A 115 5.30 -37.45 -1.82
C ILE A 115 5.73 -38.39 -2.94
N SER A 116 5.83 -37.86 -4.16
CA SER A 116 6.24 -38.62 -5.33
C SER A 116 7.04 -37.75 -6.30
N ILE A 117 7.80 -38.37 -7.20
CA ILE A 117 8.43 -37.68 -8.33
C ILE A 117 7.58 -37.89 -9.57
N TYR A 118 7.12 -36.80 -10.16
CA TYR A 118 6.37 -36.79 -11.40
C TYR A 118 7.29 -36.53 -12.58
N ASP A 119 7.38 -37.49 -13.51
CA ASP A 119 8.02 -37.34 -14.82
C ASP A 119 6.96 -37.02 -15.87
N ILE A 120 7.04 -35.82 -16.43
CA ILE A 120 6.09 -35.34 -17.44
C ILE A 120 6.31 -35.97 -18.82
N LYS A 121 7.49 -36.51 -19.12
CA LYS A 121 7.76 -37.14 -20.43
C LYS A 121 6.97 -38.42 -20.60
N ASP A 122 6.97 -39.22 -19.53
CA ASP A 122 6.32 -40.53 -19.49
C ASP A 122 4.93 -40.48 -18.82
N ASP A 123 4.51 -39.29 -18.36
CA ASP A 123 3.31 -39.05 -17.56
C ASP A 123 3.17 -40.04 -16.39
N LYS A 124 4.30 -40.22 -15.67
CA LYS A 124 4.44 -41.25 -14.65
C LYS A 124 4.94 -40.67 -13.33
N SER A 125 4.33 -41.10 -12.23
CA SER A 125 4.81 -40.79 -10.87
C SER A 125 5.56 -41.97 -10.27
N TYR A 126 6.64 -41.69 -9.54
CA TYR A 126 7.48 -42.64 -8.82
C TYR A 126 7.36 -42.37 -7.31
N SER A 127 7.04 -43.40 -6.52
CA SER A 127 6.99 -43.27 -5.06
C SER A 127 8.40 -43.26 -4.46
N ARG A 128 8.55 -42.80 -3.20
CA ARG A 128 9.87 -42.76 -2.53
C ARG A 128 10.61 -44.09 -2.49
N ASP A 129 9.88 -45.21 -2.45
CA ASP A 129 10.43 -46.58 -2.45
C ASP A 129 11.01 -46.99 -3.82
N GLU A 130 10.65 -46.27 -4.89
CA GLU A 130 11.10 -46.50 -6.26
C GLU A 130 12.28 -45.60 -6.65
N LEU A 131 12.79 -44.78 -5.74
CA LEU A 131 13.88 -43.80 -5.99
C LEU A 131 15.19 -44.23 -5.32
N SER A 132 16.32 -43.77 -5.85
CA SER A 132 17.62 -44.00 -5.22
C SER A 132 17.82 -43.15 -3.96
N ASP A 133 18.77 -43.55 -3.11
CA ASP A 133 19.06 -42.85 -1.84
C ASP A 133 19.48 -41.39 -2.08
N GLU A 134 20.23 -41.12 -3.16
CA GLU A 134 20.63 -39.76 -3.56
C GLU A 134 19.41 -38.88 -3.88
N PHE A 135 18.41 -39.45 -4.57
CA PHE A 135 17.18 -38.76 -4.90
C PHE A 135 16.35 -38.47 -3.65
N ASN A 136 16.22 -39.46 -2.75
CA ASN A 136 15.51 -39.30 -1.49
C ASN A 136 16.17 -38.23 -0.59
N ASN A 137 17.51 -38.18 -0.55
CA ASN A 137 18.22 -37.13 0.17
C ASN A 137 17.91 -35.72 -0.37
N LEU A 138 17.84 -35.54 -1.69
CA LEU A 138 17.46 -34.26 -2.29
C LEU A 138 16.03 -33.86 -1.90
N ILE A 139 15.09 -34.80 -1.92
CA ILE A 139 13.70 -34.56 -1.49
C ILE A 139 13.67 -34.09 -0.04
N ASP A 140 14.38 -34.76 0.86
CA ASP A 140 14.41 -34.37 2.28
C ASP A 140 15.03 -33.00 2.49
N LEU A 141 16.04 -32.62 1.69
CA LEU A 141 16.59 -31.25 1.69
C LEU A 141 15.53 -30.20 1.27
N ILE A 142 14.73 -30.47 0.23
CA ILE A 142 13.67 -29.54 -0.23
C ILE A 142 12.55 -29.43 0.81
N LEU A 143 12.17 -30.55 1.43
CA LEU A 143 11.12 -30.59 2.45
C LEU A 143 11.54 -29.92 3.76
N SER A 144 12.80 -30.07 4.16
CA SER A 144 13.34 -29.48 5.41
C SER A 144 13.74 -28.01 5.27
N ALA A 145 14.07 -27.54 4.06
CA ALA A 145 14.39 -26.14 3.84
C ALA A 145 13.17 -25.24 4.11
N ASN A 146 13.39 -24.02 4.63
CA ASN A 146 12.31 -23.07 4.81
C ASN A 146 11.67 -22.75 3.45
N SER A 147 10.34 -22.72 3.40
CA SER A 147 9.67 -22.23 2.19
C SER A 147 9.79 -20.72 2.10
N SER A 148 9.58 -20.17 0.90
CA SER A 148 9.48 -18.72 0.74
C SER A 148 8.42 -18.12 1.68
N ALA A 149 7.26 -18.77 1.83
CA ALA A 149 6.23 -18.24 2.73
C ALA A 149 6.62 -18.33 4.20
N THR A 150 7.32 -19.40 4.64
CA THR A 150 7.79 -19.53 6.02
C THR A 150 8.89 -18.51 6.35
N GLU A 151 9.81 -18.22 5.42
CA GLU A 151 10.78 -17.13 5.62
C GLU A 151 10.08 -15.77 5.75
N ASP A 152 9.00 -15.55 5.00
CA ASP A 152 8.22 -14.32 5.07
C ASP A 152 7.37 -14.25 6.36
N GLU A 153 6.87 -15.38 6.86
CA GLU A 153 6.24 -15.47 8.18
C GLU A 153 7.23 -15.25 9.31
N ILE A 154 8.46 -15.78 9.23
CA ILE A 154 9.50 -15.52 10.25
C ILE A 154 9.79 -14.02 10.32
N LYS A 155 9.90 -13.33 9.17
CA LYS A 155 9.98 -11.85 9.12
C LYS A 155 8.75 -11.16 9.70
N GLN A 156 7.58 -11.78 9.68
CA GLN A 156 6.34 -11.27 10.29
C GLN A 156 6.40 -11.31 11.82
N TRP A 157 7.07 -12.31 12.42
CA TRP A 157 7.34 -12.38 13.86
C TRP A 157 8.47 -11.45 14.28
N GLU A 158 9.43 -11.21 13.38
CA GLU A 158 10.42 -10.14 13.51
C GLU A 158 9.78 -8.78 13.15
N GLN A 159 8.80 -8.34 13.94
CA GLN A 159 8.63 -6.89 14.13
C GLN A 159 9.91 -6.41 14.81
N GLU A 160 10.98 -6.18 14.05
CA GLU A 160 12.19 -5.55 14.56
C GLU A 160 11.81 -4.11 14.90
N ILE A 161 11.28 -3.92 16.10
CA ILE A 161 11.33 -2.65 16.77
C ILE A 161 12.82 -2.32 16.85
N VAL A 162 13.26 -1.36 16.06
CA VAL A 162 14.67 -0.98 15.98
C VAL A 162 15.01 0.01 17.10
N PRO A 163 16.26 0.03 17.57
CA PRO A 163 16.71 1.11 18.42
C PRO A 163 16.80 2.41 17.61
N CYS A 164 16.39 3.52 18.21
CA CYS A 164 16.63 4.85 17.66
C CYS A 164 17.85 5.48 18.38
N PRO A 165 18.46 6.56 17.86
CA PRO A 165 19.54 7.25 18.54
C PRO A 165 19.18 7.61 19.99
N HIS A 166 17.91 7.96 20.22
CA HIS A 166 17.40 8.27 21.55
C HIS A 166 17.33 7.00 22.44
N SER A 167 17.00 5.81 21.97
CA SER A 167 16.91 4.62 22.85
C SER A 167 18.28 4.03 23.21
N ILE A 168 19.30 4.32 22.40
CA ILE A 168 20.69 3.92 22.61
C ILE A 168 21.32 4.80 23.70
N ASP A 169 21.39 6.11 23.43
CA ASP A 169 22.07 7.09 24.27
C ASP A 169 21.11 7.71 25.29
N VAL A 170 20.84 6.94 26.35
CA VAL A 170 20.00 7.39 27.46
C VAL A 170 20.88 7.84 28.62
N GLU A 171 20.99 9.14 28.81
CA GLU A 171 21.50 9.70 30.06
C GLU A 171 20.51 9.38 31.19
N GLN A 172 20.99 8.94 32.35
CA GLN A 172 20.14 8.60 33.50
C GLN A 172 20.60 9.40 34.71
N PHE A 173 19.67 10.05 35.39
CA PHE A 173 19.92 10.81 36.60
C PHE A 173 19.48 10.03 37.84
N GLU A 174 20.30 10.05 38.89
CA GLU A 174 19.96 9.43 40.18
C GLU A 174 18.72 10.11 40.77
N THR A 175 17.78 9.29 41.24
CA THR A 175 16.54 9.76 41.87
C THR A 175 16.32 8.97 43.15
N ASP A 176 16.25 9.67 44.29
CA ASP A 176 16.02 9.05 45.60
C ASP A 176 14.52 8.74 45.81
N ASN A 177 14.21 7.55 46.33
CA ASN A 177 12.87 7.06 46.71
C ASN A 177 11.81 7.01 45.59
N LEU A 178 11.97 6.06 44.66
CA LEU A 178 10.93 5.72 43.68
C LEU A 178 9.83 4.82 44.27
N ASP A 179 8.60 5.32 44.30
CA ASP A 179 7.40 4.50 44.56
C ASP A 179 6.91 3.86 43.25
N LEU A 180 7.26 2.59 43.04
CA LEU A 180 6.93 1.84 41.83
C LEU A 180 5.46 1.37 41.75
N THR A 181 4.62 1.74 42.72
CA THR A 181 3.26 1.18 42.87
C THR A 181 2.12 2.10 42.42
N LYS A 182 2.43 3.35 42.04
CA LYS A 182 1.44 4.35 41.61
C LYS A 182 2.05 5.42 40.72
N CYS A 183 1.21 6.12 39.97
CA CYS A 183 1.63 7.28 39.21
C CYS A 183 2.12 8.41 40.13
N SER A 184 3.12 9.17 39.67
CA SER A 184 3.66 10.33 40.38
C SER A 184 2.71 11.53 40.42
N GLN A 185 1.74 11.60 39.50
CA GLN A 185 0.83 12.75 39.32
C GLN A 185 -0.63 12.42 39.61
N CYS A 186 -1.01 11.15 39.73
CA CYS A 186 -2.37 10.72 40.03
C CYS A 186 -2.40 9.40 40.82
N ASP A 187 -3.60 8.95 41.21
CA ASP A 187 -3.80 7.74 42.01
C ASP A 187 -3.90 6.43 41.19
N LEU A 188 -3.61 6.47 39.88
CA LEU A 188 -3.64 5.27 39.03
C LEU A 188 -2.51 4.31 39.38
N ARG A 189 -2.82 3.00 39.33
CA ARG A 189 -1.93 1.89 39.69
C ARG A 189 -1.72 0.88 38.57
N GLU A 190 -2.36 1.09 37.43
CA GLU A 190 -2.34 0.23 36.25
C GLU A 190 -1.87 1.04 35.03
N ASN A 191 -1.29 0.37 34.03
CA ASN A 191 -0.71 0.98 32.83
C ASN A 191 0.33 2.08 33.16
N LEU A 192 1.30 1.71 33.99
CA LEU A 192 2.36 2.59 34.47
C LEU A 192 3.59 2.54 33.55
N TRP A 193 4.08 3.73 33.21
CA TRP A 193 5.22 3.95 32.32
C TRP A 193 6.36 4.63 33.08
N ILE A 194 7.53 4.00 33.14
CA ILE A 194 8.73 4.55 33.78
C ILE A 194 9.59 5.30 32.77
N CYS A 195 9.94 6.53 33.10
CA CYS A 195 10.88 7.33 32.34
C CYS A 195 12.32 6.82 32.55
N LEU A 196 13.01 6.43 31.48
CA LEU A 196 14.38 5.91 31.57
C LEU A 196 15.44 6.95 31.97
N HIS A 197 15.10 8.24 31.89
CA HIS A 197 16.04 9.33 32.13
C HIS A 197 16.00 9.84 33.57
N CYS A 198 14.81 9.94 34.16
CA CYS A 198 14.61 10.46 35.52
C CYS A 198 13.86 9.49 36.46
N GLY A 199 13.51 8.29 36.01
CA GLY A 199 12.76 7.31 36.81
C GLY A 199 11.30 7.66 37.08
N ALA A 200 10.81 8.85 36.70
CA ALA A 200 9.44 9.26 36.98
C ALA A 200 8.40 8.30 36.37
N LEU A 201 7.33 8.03 37.14
CA LEU A 201 6.23 7.14 36.75
C LEU A 201 5.00 7.91 36.31
N GLY A 202 4.57 7.68 35.07
CA GLY A 202 3.36 8.24 34.45
C GLY A 202 2.27 7.19 34.21
N CYS A 203 1.01 7.62 34.13
CA CYS A 203 -0.12 6.78 33.77
C CYS A 203 -0.50 6.99 32.29
N GLY A 204 -0.57 5.90 31.51
CA GLY A 204 -1.01 5.94 30.11
C GLY A 204 -0.10 6.72 29.14
N ARG A 205 -0.58 6.90 27.89
CA ARG A 205 0.15 7.58 26.79
C ARG A 205 -0.14 9.08 26.68
N GLN A 206 -1.24 9.57 27.26
CA GLN A 206 -1.55 11.01 27.31
C GLN A 206 -1.37 11.48 28.75
N GLN A 207 -0.36 12.31 29.00
CA GLN A 207 -0.48 13.62 29.66
C GLN A 207 0.89 14.20 30.07
N TYR A 208 1.17 15.36 29.49
CA TYR A 208 1.98 16.49 29.98
C TYR A 208 3.40 16.26 30.50
N GLY A 209 4.36 16.73 29.68
CA GLY A 209 5.53 17.43 30.19
C GLY A 209 6.71 16.57 30.62
N SER A 210 7.44 16.03 29.65
CA SER A 210 8.91 16.12 29.55
C SER A 210 9.39 15.14 28.47
N THR A 211 10.48 15.52 27.83
CA THR A 211 11.16 14.98 26.65
C THR A 211 11.63 13.51 26.71
N LEU A 212 10.97 12.59 27.42
CA LEU A 212 11.69 11.43 27.97
C LEU A 212 11.04 10.06 27.74
N LYS A 213 11.88 9.16 27.22
CA LYS A 213 11.66 7.77 26.82
C LYS A 213 11.01 6.96 27.94
N ALA A 214 9.97 6.18 27.64
CA ALA A 214 9.23 5.45 28.66
C ALA A 214 9.12 3.95 28.40
N ILE A 215 9.23 3.15 29.46
CA ILE A 215 9.02 1.70 29.45
C ILE A 215 7.75 1.36 30.22
N LYS A 216 6.93 0.46 29.70
CA LYS A 216 5.74 -0.04 30.40
C LYS A 216 6.11 -1.11 31.43
N LEU A 217 5.93 -0.82 32.72
CA LEU A 217 6.33 -1.72 33.80
C LEU A 217 5.61 -3.08 33.77
N GLY A 218 4.30 -3.08 33.43
CA GLY A 218 3.51 -4.31 33.40
C GLY A 218 3.92 -5.32 32.31
N SER A 219 4.68 -4.88 31.31
CA SER A 219 5.12 -5.70 30.17
C SER A 219 6.44 -6.44 30.39
N LEU A 220 7.15 -6.18 31.49
CA LEU A 220 8.47 -6.76 31.79
C LEU A 220 8.37 -8.25 32.12
N SER A 221 9.29 -9.06 31.58
CA SER A 221 9.38 -10.49 31.84
C SER A 221 10.84 -10.91 32.02
N ALA A 222 11.10 -11.81 32.96
CA ALA A 222 12.44 -12.39 33.18
C ALA A 222 12.95 -13.22 31.99
N ASP A 223 12.05 -13.76 31.16
CA ASP A 223 12.37 -14.68 30.06
C ASP A 223 12.68 -13.96 28.73
N SER A 224 12.53 -12.63 28.66
CA SER A 224 12.71 -11.87 27.42
C SER A 224 13.28 -10.47 27.66
N GLU A 225 14.35 -10.09 26.94
CA GLU A 225 14.85 -8.70 26.89
C GLU A 225 13.89 -7.72 26.17
N SER A 226 12.78 -8.22 25.62
CA SER A 226 11.75 -7.42 24.96
C SER A 226 10.74 -6.88 25.97
N CYS A 227 10.66 -5.56 26.09
CA CYS A 227 9.60 -4.85 26.81
C CYS A 227 8.98 -3.79 25.91
N ASP A 228 7.75 -3.36 26.21
CA ASP A 228 7.14 -2.23 25.51
C ASP A 228 7.88 -0.93 25.89
N ALA A 229 8.58 -0.33 24.94
CA ALA A 229 9.26 0.95 25.13
C ALA A 229 8.91 1.95 24.02
N TYR A 230 8.72 3.21 24.42
CA TYR A 230 8.24 4.28 23.54
C TYR A 230 9.17 5.48 23.58
N CYS A 231 9.47 6.03 22.40
CA CYS A 231 10.21 7.26 22.26
C CYS A 231 9.27 8.42 21.89
N TYR A 232 9.02 9.32 22.84
CA TYR A 232 8.18 10.50 22.58
C TYR A 232 8.80 11.51 21.58
N GLN A 233 10.12 11.47 21.36
CA GLN A 233 10.77 12.30 20.34
C GLN A 233 10.60 11.75 18.93
N CYS A 234 10.70 10.42 18.76
CA CYS A 234 10.42 9.76 17.48
C CYS A 234 8.93 9.54 17.25
N ASN A 235 8.11 9.68 18.30
CA ASN A 235 6.70 9.32 18.31
C ASN A 235 6.45 7.87 17.82
N ASP A 236 7.36 6.95 18.17
CA ASP A 236 7.32 5.54 17.75
C ASP A 236 7.82 4.60 18.87
N GLU A 237 7.48 3.33 18.74
CA GLU A 237 7.96 2.24 19.57
C GLU A 237 9.42 1.93 19.23
N VAL A 238 10.26 1.75 20.26
CA VAL A 238 11.71 1.63 20.09
C VAL A 238 12.27 0.51 20.94
N LYS A 239 13.29 -0.18 20.43
CA LYS A 239 14.02 -1.15 21.23
C LYS A 239 15.06 -0.42 22.06
N VAL A 240 15.19 -0.79 23.33
CA VAL A 240 16.17 -0.21 24.24
C VAL A 240 17.30 -1.22 24.46
N PRO A 241 18.48 -1.02 23.86
CA PRO A 241 19.63 -1.88 24.14
C PRO A 241 20.05 -1.74 25.61
N HIS A 242 20.56 -2.84 26.19
CA HIS A 242 21.03 -2.92 27.57
C HIS A 242 19.98 -2.51 28.62
N LEU A 243 18.72 -2.90 28.38
CA LEU A 243 17.59 -2.58 29.24
C LEU A 243 17.81 -2.94 30.71
N ALA A 244 18.41 -4.11 30.98
CA ALA A 244 18.68 -4.60 32.33
C ALA A 244 19.57 -3.65 33.13
N GLU A 245 20.66 -3.17 32.52
CA GLU A 245 21.59 -2.25 33.17
C GLU A 245 20.93 -0.90 33.45
N LYS A 246 20.09 -0.42 32.51
CA LYS A 246 19.36 0.83 32.64
C LYS A 246 18.29 0.77 33.73
N LEU A 247 17.59 -0.34 33.89
CA LEU A 247 16.57 -0.55 34.93
C LEU A 247 17.18 -0.79 36.32
N HIS A 248 18.32 -1.47 36.39
CA HIS A 248 19.01 -1.72 37.66
C HIS A 248 19.39 -0.43 38.39
N LYS A 249 19.70 0.65 37.66
CA LYS A 249 19.99 1.97 38.28
C LYS A 249 18.79 2.59 39.01
N PHE A 250 17.56 2.20 38.65
CA PHE A 250 16.34 2.60 39.35
C PHE A 250 15.89 1.58 40.40
N GLY A 251 16.70 0.56 40.69
CA GLY A 251 16.38 -0.50 41.64
C GLY A 251 15.40 -1.55 41.12
N ILE A 252 15.22 -1.66 39.80
CA ILE A 252 14.34 -2.64 39.16
C ILE A 252 15.19 -3.80 38.63
N ASP A 253 15.01 -4.99 39.21
CA ASP A 253 15.67 -6.22 38.76
C ASP A 253 14.76 -6.99 37.79
N LEU A 254 15.14 -7.02 36.51
CA LEU A 254 14.44 -7.75 35.44
C LEU A 254 14.29 -9.25 35.75
N ASN A 255 15.22 -9.87 36.47
CA ASN A 255 15.15 -11.30 36.78
C ASN A 255 14.00 -11.65 37.74
N THR A 256 13.50 -10.65 38.46
CA THR A 256 12.35 -10.77 39.37
C THR A 256 11.05 -10.29 38.73
N ALA A 257 11.11 -9.74 37.51
CA ALA A 257 9.95 -9.20 36.83
C ALA A 257 9.04 -10.32 36.34
N VAL A 258 7.79 -10.28 36.81
CA VAL A 258 6.71 -11.13 36.31
C VAL A 258 5.81 -10.26 35.44
N LYS A 259 5.56 -10.71 34.22
CA LYS A 259 4.65 -10.03 33.31
C LYS A 259 3.25 -9.99 33.92
N THR A 260 2.75 -8.80 34.21
CA THR A 260 1.46 -8.57 34.88
C THR A 260 0.42 -7.97 33.95
N GLU A 261 0.85 -7.36 32.84
CA GLU A 261 0.00 -6.82 31.80
C GLU A 261 0.40 -7.39 30.44
N LYS A 262 -0.58 -7.50 29.55
CA LYS A 262 -0.30 -7.89 28.16
C LYS A 262 0.57 -6.84 27.48
N SER A 263 1.54 -7.30 26.70
CA SER A 263 2.33 -6.40 25.85
C SER A 263 1.44 -5.78 24.78
N LEU A 264 1.88 -4.69 24.17
CA LEU A 264 1.15 -4.06 23.07
C LEU A 264 0.96 -5.03 21.89
N ILE A 265 1.96 -5.86 21.62
CA ILE A 265 1.87 -6.93 20.61
C ILE A 265 0.78 -7.94 20.98
N GLU A 266 0.72 -8.40 22.23
CA GLU A 266 -0.33 -9.32 22.68
C GLU A 266 -1.72 -8.68 22.66
N LEU A 267 -1.82 -7.40 23.00
CA LEU A 267 -3.05 -6.64 22.91
C LEU A 267 -3.50 -6.48 21.45
N ASN A 268 -2.57 -6.24 20.52
CA ASN A 268 -2.85 -6.18 19.09
C ASN A 268 -3.29 -7.55 18.56
N ILE A 269 -2.65 -8.65 18.99
CA ILE A 269 -3.06 -10.01 18.66
C ILE A 269 -4.45 -10.32 19.20
N ASP A 270 -4.72 -10.00 20.47
CA ASP A 270 -6.05 -10.17 21.08
C ASP A 270 -7.11 -9.33 20.37
N GLN A 271 -6.78 -8.09 19.98
CA GLN A 271 -7.70 -7.23 19.24
C GLN A 271 -7.99 -7.81 17.86
N ASN A 272 -6.96 -8.25 17.14
CA ASN A 272 -7.10 -8.95 15.85
C ASN A 272 -7.96 -10.21 15.97
N LEU A 273 -7.71 -11.06 16.97
CA LEU A 273 -8.53 -12.24 17.26
C LEU A 273 -9.96 -11.83 17.60
N ASN A 274 -10.16 -10.84 18.47
CA ASN A 274 -11.50 -10.35 18.83
C ASN A 274 -12.28 -9.80 17.61
N TRP A 275 -11.61 -9.14 16.65
CA TRP A 275 -12.24 -8.71 15.40
C TRP A 275 -12.57 -9.89 14.48
N GLU A 276 -11.76 -10.95 14.53
CA GLU A 276 -12.03 -12.21 13.85
C GLU A 276 -13.28 -12.93 14.38
N PHE A 277 -13.57 -12.79 15.70
CA PHE A 277 -14.71 -13.41 16.38
C PHE A 277 -16.02 -12.61 16.31
N LYS A 278 -15.99 -11.30 16.01
CA LYS A 278 -17.19 -10.45 15.90
C LYS A 278 -17.93 -10.60 14.56
N LEU A 279 -18.29 -11.83 14.20
CA LEU A 279 -19.18 -12.17 13.08
C LEU A 279 -20.52 -12.74 13.59
N ASP A 280 -20.94 -12.26 14.75
CA ASP A 280 -22.22 -12.59 15.35
C ASP A 280 -23.28 -11.59 14.85
N GLY A 281 -24.38 -12.10 14.32
CA GLY A 281 -25.55 -11.31 13.94
C GLY A 281 -26.30 -10.76 15.16
N VAL A 282 -27.40 -10.06 14.92
CA VAL A 282 -28.17 -9.28 15.92
C VAL A 282 -28.51 -10.06 17.22
N ASN A 283 -28.64 -11.39 17.15
CA ASN A 283 -29.02 -12.27 18.25
C ASN A 283 -27.89 -13.18 18.78
N GLY A 284 -26.64 -12.99 18.32
CA GLY A 284 -25.55 -13.92 18.62
C GLY A 284 -25.51 -15.16 17.70
N GLU A 285 -26.31 -15.15 16.63
CA GLU A 285 -26.29 -16.20 15.61
C GLU A 285 -25.16 -15.97 14.61
N ARG A 286 -24.45 -17.02 14.20
CA ARG A 286 -23.38 -16.93 13.21
C ARG A 286 -23.97 -16.52 11.85
N LEU A 287 -23.38 -15.50 11.22
CA LEU A 287 -23.78 -15.07 9.88
C LEU A 287 -23.57 -16.20 8.85
N GLU A 288 -24.47 -16.28 7.87
CA GLU A 288 -24.44 -17.33 6.85
C GLU A 288 -23.23 -17.14 5.92
N PRO A 289 -22.31 -18.12 5.86
CA PRO A 289 -21.17 -18.06 4.95
C PRO A 289 -21.63 -18.30 3.51
N VAL A 290 -21.03 -17.58 2.57
CA VAL A 290 -21.32 -17.72 1.14
C VAL A 290 -20.10 -18.13 0.36
N TYR A 291 -20.35 -18.85 -0.74
CA TYR A 291 -19.32 -19.49 -1.54
C TYR A 291 -19.60 -19.32 -3.04
N GLY A 292 -18.54 -19.41 -3.82
CA GLY A 292 -18.60 -19.45 -5.28
C GLY A 292 -17.83 -18.33 -5.96
N LYS A 293 -18.16 -18.09 -7.23
CA LYS A 293 -17.44 -17.17 -8.10
C LYS A 293 -17.55 -15.73 -7.59
N GLY A 294 -16.41 -15.04 -7.47
CA GLY A 294 -16.36 -13.66 -6.97
C GLY A 294 -16.65 -13.51 -5.48
N LEU A 295 -16.64 -14.62 -4.73
CA LEU A 295 -16.90 -14.70 -3.28
C LEU A 295 -15.72 -15.34 -2.54
N THR A 296 -14.51 -15.27 -3.10
CA THR A 296 -13.29 -15.75 -2.44
C THR A 296 -12.80 -14.72 -1.42
N GLY A 297 -12.50 -15.16 -0.19
CA GLY A 297 -11.88 -14.35 0.86
C GLY A 297 -10.35 -14.30 0.76
N LEU A 298 -9.72 -13.35 1.44
CA LEU A 298 -8.26 -13.14 1.46
C LEU A 298 -7.73 -13.38 2.88
N GLN A 299 -6.83 -14.33 3.07
CA GLN A 299 -6.25 -14.60 4.38
C GLN A 299 -5.49 -13.37 4.92
N ASN A 300 -5.59 -13.14 6.23
CA ASN A 300 -4.81 -12.11 6.90
C ASN A 300 -3.34 -12.54 7.04
N LEU A 301 -2.42 -11.71 6.54
CA LEU A 301 -0.97 -11.95 6.53
C LEU A 301 -0.25 -11.14 7.64
N GLY A 302 -0.91 -10.94 8.77
CA GLY A 302 -0.46 -10.01 9.81
C GLY A 302 -0.73 -8.56 9.43
N ASN A 303 -1.85 -8.03 9.90
CA ASN A 303 -2.30 -6.66 9.67
C ASN A 303 -2.54 -6.32 8.18
N SER A 304 -2.79 -7.29 7.32
CA SER A 304 -3.01 -7.04 5.87
C SER A 304 -4.47 -6.72 5.50
N CYS A 305 -5.34 -6.49 6.47
CA CYS A 305 -6.77 -6.26 6.23
C CYS A 305 -7.05 -5.00 5.38
N TYR A 306 -6.15 -4.00 5.43
CA TYR A 306 -6.21 -2.82 4.56
C TYR A 306 -6.02 -3.20 3.08
N ILE A 307 -5.00 -4.02 2.77
CA ILE A 307 -4.76 -4.56 1.42
C ILE A 307 -5.96 -5.40 1.00
N ASN A 308 -6.41 -6.31 1.87
CA ASN A 308 -7.49 -7.22 1.56
C ASN A 308 -8.78 -6.46 1.18
N SER A 309 -9.14 -5.44 1.96
CA SER A 309 -10.34 -4.62 1.72
C SER A 309 -10.24 -3.82 0.42
N VAL A 310 -9.08 -3.23 0.13
CA VAL A 310 -8.84 -2.47 -1.10
C VAL A 310 -8.89 -3.37 -2.34
N LEU A 311 -8.20 -4.51 -2.31
CA LEU A 311 -8.21 -5.45 -3.43
C LEU A 311 -9.63 -5.97 -3.71
N GLN A 312 -10.37 -6.38 -2.67
CA GLN A 312 -11.75 -6.86 -2.83
C GLN A 312 -12.66 -5.79 -3.46
N ALA A 313 -12.51 -4.52 -3.07
CA ALA A 313 -13.25 -3.41 -3.65
C ALA A 313 -12.89 -3.20 -5.14
N LEU A 314 -11.60 -3.13 -5.48
CA LEU A 314 -11.13 -2.87 -6.85
C LEU A 314 -11.46 -4.00 -7.82
N TYR A 315 -11.20 -5.25 -7.42
CA TYR A 315 -11.47 -6.43 -8.26
C TYR A 315 -12.96 -6.67 -8.50
N THR A 316 -13.86 -6.02 -7.74
CA THR A 316 -15.30 -6.03 -8.02
C THR A 316 -15.73 -5.02 -9.09
N LEU A 317 -14.89 -4.03 -9.43
CA LEU A 317 -15.22 -3.04 -10.44
C LEU A 317 -15.33 -3.69 -11.83
N ASN A 318 -16.38 -3.35 -12.58
CA ASN A 318 -16.59 -3.89 -13.93
C ASN A 318 -15.38 -3.65 -14.84
N GLY A 319 -14.78 -2.45 -14.79
CA GLY A 319 -13.60 -2.13 -15.57
C GLY A 319 -12.38 -3.02 -15.24
N TYR A 320 -12.19 -3.36 -13.97
CA TYR A 320 -11.14 -4.31 -13.57
C TYR A 320 -11.46 -5.72 -14.07
N GLN A 321 -12.71 -6.17 -13.92
CA GLN A 321 -13.13 -7.48 -14.38
C GLN A 321 -12.94 -7.63 -15.89
N GLU A 322 -13.39 -6.66 -16.68
CA GLU A 322 -13.21 -6.63 -18.13
C GLU A 322 -11.74 -6.57 -18.52
N TYR A 323 -10.94 -5.74 -17.83
CA TYR A 323 -9.52 -5.62 -18.10
C TYR A 323 -8.78 -6.94 -17.90
N PHE A 324 -9.07 -7.69 -16.82
CA PHE A 324 -8.35 -8.93 -16.48
C PHE A 324 -8.93 -10.19 -17.12
N LYS A 325 -10.21 -10.18 -17.53
CA LYS A 325 -10.92 -11.37 -18.06
C LYS A 325 -10.17 -12.09 -19.18
N ASP A 326 -9.56 -11.35 -20.10
CA ASP A 326 -8.87 -11.90 -21.28
C ASP A 326 -7.35 -11.77 -21.20
N LYS A 327 -6.79 -11.35 -20.04
CA LYS A 327 -5.35 -11.20 -19.85
C LYS A 327 -4.70 -12.57 -19.70
N LYS A 328 -3.56 -12.72 -20.39
CA LYS A 328 -2.70 -13.89 -20.27
C LYS A 328 -1.46 -13.52 -19.47
N PHE A 329 -0.93 -14.50 -18.75
CA PHE A 329 0.35 -14.33 -18.07
C PHE A 329 1.44 -13.92 -19.07
N PRO A 330 2.27 -12.91 -18.74
CA PRO A 330 3.39 -12.53 -19.57
C PRO A 330 4.42 -13.67 -19.65
N ASP A 331 5.19 -13.70 -20.74
CA ASP A 331 6.24 -14.70 -20.91
C ASP A 331 7.52 -14.29 -20.18
N ILE A 332 7.55 -14.58 -18.89
CA ILE A 332 8.65 -14.23 -18.00
C ILE A 332 9.21 -15.47 -17.29
N ASN A 333 10.47 -15.38 -16.88
CA ASN A 333 11.15 -16.48 -16.20
C ASN A 333 10.61 -16.74 -14.79
N ASN A 334 10.31 -15.68 -14.02
CA ASN A 334 9.84 -15.81 -12.64
C ASN A 334 8.58 -14.97 -12.37
N PRO A 335 7.39 -15.59 -12.39
CA PRO A 335 6.13 -14.91 -12.08
C PRO A 335 6.04 -14.33 -10.67
N ALA A 336 6.80 -14.86 -9.70
CA ALA A 336 6.75 -14.40 -8.32
C ALA A 336 7.29 -12.97 -8.12
N ILE A 337 8.11 -12.47 -9.05
CA ILE A 337 8.70 -11.12 -8.99
C ILE A 337 8.10 -10.16 -10.01
N ASP A 338 7.01 -10.55 -10.67
CA ASP A 338 6.34 -9.72 -11.67
C ASP A 338 4.94 -9.33 -11.20
N LEU A 339 4.71 -8.03 -11.10
CA LEU A 339 3.48 -7.49 -10.58
C LEU A 339 2.29 -7.85 -11.46
N THR A 340 2.47 -7.82 -12.79
CA THR A 340 1.41 -8.16 -13.75
C THR A 340 0.93 -9.60 -13.55
N SER A 341 1.85 -10.55 -13.39
CA SER A 341 1.55 -11.95 -13.10
C SER A 341 0.84 -12.11 -11.76
N GLN A 342 1.29 -11.41 -10.72
CA GLN A 342 0.62 -11.48 -9.42
C GLN A 342 -0.81 -10.87 -9.46
N LEU A 343 -1.04 -9.81 -10.24
CA LEU A 343 -2.37 -9.23 -10.45
C LEU A 343 -3.30 -10.18 -11.22
N ILE A 344 -2.80 -10.84 -12.27
CA ILE A 344 -3.59 -11.85 -13.01
C ILE A 344 -3.91 -13.05 -12.11
N LYS A 345 -2.92 -13.52 -11.33
CA LYS A 345 -3.10 -14.59 -10.33
C LYS A 345 -4.16 -14.20 -9.29
N LEU A 346 -4.13 -12.97 -8.78
CA LEU A 346 -5.16 -12.42 -7.88
C LEU A 346 -6.55 -12.41 -8.51
N TYR A 347 -6.67 -11.92 -9.75
CA TYR A 347 -7.94 -11.89 -10.46
C TYR A 347 -8.57 -13.28 -10.56
N ASP A 348 -7.80 -14.27 -11.02
CA ASP A 348 -8.25 -15.65 -11.12
C ASP A 348 -8.60 -16.25 -9.74
N GLY A 349 -7.78 -15.98 -8.72
CA GLY A 349 -8.05 -16.39 -7.34
C GLY A 349 -9.39 -15.87 -6.80
N LEU A 350 -9.67 -14.59 -7.04
CA LEU A 350 -10.88 -13.94 -6.53
C LEU A 350 -12.15 -14.32 -7.32
N HIS A 351 -12.04 -14.53 -8.63
CA HIS A 351 -13.20 -14.71 -9.50
C HIS A 351 -13.51 -16.16 -9.90
N SER A 352 -12.52 -17.05 -9.94
CA SER A 352 -12.72 -18.43 -10.42
C SER A 352 -13.68 -19.24 -9.55
N GLY A 353 -13.77 -18.91 -8.25
CA GLY A 353 -14.55 -19.64 -7.25
C GLY A 353 -13.88 -20.92 -6.75
N ARG A 354 -12.68 -21.27 -7.24
CA ARG A 354 -11.95 -22.50 -6.88
C ARG A 354 -11.54 -22.54 -5.41
N TYR A 355 -11.30 -21.36 -4.82
CA TYR A 355 -10.85 -21.20 -3.43
C TYR A 355 -11.98 -20.73 -2.49
N SER A 356 -13.18 -20.52 -3.04
CA SER A 356 -14.38 -20.14 -2.28
C SER A 356 -15.21 -21.39 -2.04
N VAL A 357 -14.73 -22.25 -1.13
CA VAL A 357 -15.36 -23.52 -0.75
C VAL A 357 -15.34 -23.69 0.77
N PRO A 358 -16.30 -24.41 1.38
CA PRO A 358 -16.32 -24.63 2.83
C PRO A 358 -15.01 -25.23 3.35
N GLY A 359 -14.45 -24.60 4.38
CA GLY A 359 -13.19 -25.03 4.99
C GLY A 359 -13.38 -26.30 5.79
N SER A 360 -12.70 -27.38 5.41
CA SER A 360 -12.85 -28.66 6.08
C SER A 360 -12.03 -28.79 7.38
N LEU A 361 -11.13 -27.83 7.70
CA LEU A 361 -10.05 -27.98 8.69
C LEU A 361 -10.36 -27.53 10.11
N LYS A 362 -10.98 -26.37 10.31
CA LYS A 362 -11.08 -25.72 11.62
C LYS A 362 -12.37 -26.04 12.40
N GLY A 363 -13.25 -26.86 11.82
CA GLY A 363 -14.57 -27.14 12.41
C GLY A 363 -15.54 -25.96 12.35
N ASP A 364 -15.20 -24.91 11.60
CA ASP A 364 -16.09 -23.83 11.22
C ASP A 364 -16.30 -23.89 9.70
N ASP A 365 -17.52 -23.61 9.24
CA ASP A 365 -17.89 -23.78 7.83
C ASP A 365 -17.19 -22.78 6.87
N TYR A 366 -16.50 -21.76 7.39
CA TYR A 366 -15.87 -20.70 6.58
C TYR A 366 -14.79 -21.22 5.62
N GLN A 367 -14.67 -20.57 4.47
CA GLN A 367 -13.63 -20.86 3.49
C GLN A 367 -12.23 -20.56 4.03
N LEU A 368 -11.22 -21.24 3.46
CA LEU A 368 -9.81 -20.91 3.74
C LEU A 368 -9.37 -19.65 3.00
N GLY A 369 -10.01 -19.29 1.88
CA GLY A 369 -9.62 -18.17 1.05
C GLY A 369 -8.27 -18.37 0.35
N ILE A 370 -7.72 -17.28 -0.19
CA ILE A 370 -6.39 -17.26 -0.83
C ILE A 370 -5.39 -16.45 0.00
N LYS A 371 -4.11 -16.80 -0.11
CA LYS A 371 -3.01 -16.19 0.64
C LYS A 371 -2.10 -15.36 -0.29
N PRO A 372 -2.30 -14.03 -0.44
CA PRO A 372 -1.57 -13.22 -1.42
C PRO A 372 -0.18 -12.75 -0.93
N SER A 373 0.61 -13.63 -0.30
CA SER A 373 1.91 -13.28 0.30
C SER A 373 2.92 -12.74 -0.72
N THR A 374 3.05 -13.42 -1.85
CA THR A 374 3.96 -12.98 -2.93
C THR A 374 3.58 -11.61 -3.47
N PHE A 375 2.27 -11.35 -3.65
CA PHE A 375 1.78 -10.04 -4.08
C PHE A 375 2.10 -8.96 -3.04
N LYS A 376 1.79 -9.17 -1.74
CA LYS A 376 2.08 -8.22 -0.66
C LYS A 376 3.55 -7.82 -0.64
N ASN A 377 4.44 -8.81 -0.72
CA ASN A 377 5.88 -8.56 -0.67
C ASN A 377 6.36 -7.75 -1.87
N LEU A 378 5.83 -8.06 -3.05
CA LEU A 378 6.23 -7.40 -4.29
C LEU A 378 5.71 -5.95 -4.38
N ILE A 379 4.45 -5.72 -4.01
CA ILE A 379 3.87 -4.37 -4.04
C ILE A 379 4.50 -3.48 -2.96
N GLY A 380 4.89 -4.05 -1.81
CA GLY A 380 5.52 -3.31 -0.71
C GLY A 380 7.03 -3.13 -0.83
N GLU A 381 7.72 -3.86 -1.71
CA GLU A 381 9.20 -3.99 -1.69
C GLU A 381 9.96 -2.65 -1.64
N ASN A 382 9.43 -1.65 -2.37
CA ASN A 382 10.05 -0.33 -2.52
C ASN A 382 9.37 0.77 -1.70
N HIS A 383 8.43 0.42 -0.81
CA HIS A 383 7.73 1.42 0.02
C HIS A 383 8.11 1.25 1.50
N PRO A 384 8.53 2.33 2.20
CA PRO A 384 8.97 2.24 3.59
C PRO A 384 7.89 1.67 4.51
N GLU A 385 6.62 2.06 4.31
CA GLU A 385 5.49 1.59 5.11
C GLU A 385 4.95 0.21 4.66
N PHE A 386 4.60 0.02 3.38
CA PHE A 386 3.98 -1.22 2.88
C PHE A 386 4.93 -2.43 2.81
N LYS A 387 6.27 -2.23 2.90
CA LYS A 387 7.22 -3.32 3.13
C LYS A 387 7.06 -3.95 4.51
N THR A 388 6.56 -3.18 5.48
CA THR A 388 6.43 -3.64 6.86
C THR A 388 5.18 -4.49 7.06
N GLN A 389 5.12 -5.12 8.23
CA GLN A 389 3.98 -5.93 8.69
C GLN A 389 3.10 -5.13 9.68
N ARG A 390 3.25 -3.80 9.70
CA ARG A 390 2.47 -2.89 10.54
C ARG A 390 1.06 -2.68 9.95
N GLN A 391 0.15 -2.19 10.78
CA GLN A 391 -1.13 -1.69 10.28
C GLN A 391 -0.90 -0.42 9.47
N GLN A 392 -1.60 -0.27 8.35
CA GLN A 392 -1.47 0.87 7.45
C GLN A 392 -2.84 1.39 7.04
N ASP A 393 -2.88 2.60 6.50
CA ASP A 393 -4.10 3.23 6.03
C ASP A 393 -4.57 2.64 4.69
N ALA A 394 -5.86 2.28 4.60
CA ALA A 394 -6.41 1.66 3.40
C ALA A 394 -6.54 2.65 2.23
N PHE A 395 -6.76 3.94 2.49
CA PHE A 395 -6.85 4.95 1.45
C PHE A 395 -5.48 5.35 0.93
N GLU A 396 -4.48 5.46 1.80
CA GLU A 396 -3.08 5.64 1.40
C GLU A 396 -2.60 4.47 0.53
N PHE A 397 -2.88 3.23 0.93
CA PHE A 397 -2.57 2.07 0.09
C PHE A 397 -3.33 2.08 -1.25
N LEU A 398 -4.60 2.52 -1.25
CA LEU A 398 -5.38 2.65 -2.48
C LEU A 398 -4.77 3.68 -3.44
N LEU A 399 -4.33 4.82 -2.91
CA LEU A 399 -3.60 5.82 -3.70
C LEU A 399 -2.30 5.22 -4.23
N TYR A 400 -1.45 4.66 -3.36
CA TYR A 400 -0.20 4.00 -3.76
C TYR A 400 -0.40 2.88 -4.80
N PHE A 401 -1.51 2.15 -4.73
CA PHE A 401 -1.82 1.08 -5.67
C PHE A 401 -2.29 1.62 -7.04
N LEU A 402 -3.00 2.74 -7.05
CA LEU A 402 -3.50 3.38 -8.28
C LEU A 402 -2.50 4.36 -8.89
N ASP A 403 -1.61 4.90 -8.08
CA ASP A 403 -0.75 6.02 -8.39
C ASP A 403 0.72 5.59 -8.39
N LYS A 404 1.42 5.92 -9.48
CA LYS A 404 2.87 5.85 -9.56
C LYS A 404 3.48 7.23 -9.82
N GLU A 405 2.75 8.32 -9.52
CA GLU A 405 3.25 9.68 -9.66
C GLU A 405 2.82 10.56 -8.49
N ASP A 406 3.72 10.68 -7.50
CA ASP A 406 3.74 11.87 -6.65
C ASP A 406 4.12 13.07 -7.53
N ILE A 407 3.17 13.97 -7.77
CA ILE A 407 3.47 15.32 -8.27
C ILE A 407 3.67 16.22 -7.06
N GLU A 408 4.93 16.31 -6.61
CA GLU A 408 5.35 17.27 -5.59
C GLU A 408 5.50 18.69 -6.19
N GLY A 409 5.00 19.69 -5.47
CA GLY A 409 5.46 21.07 -5.59
C GLY A 409 4.70 22.00 -6.54
N TYR A 410 3.46 22.36 -6.19
CA TYR A 410 2.81 23.56 -6.75
C TYR A 410 3.14 24.81 -5.92
N LYS A 411 3.82 25.80 -6.52
CA LYS A 411 4.00 27.15 -5.97
C LYS A 411 3.23 28.17 -6.81
N CYS A 412 2.45 29.01 -6.16
CA CYS A 412 1.76 30.14 -6.79
C CYS A 412 2.77 31.28 -7.01
N GLU A 413 3.05 31.62 -8.27
CA GLU A 413 4.03 32.66 -8.63
C GLU A 413 3.42 34.06 -8.79
N ASN A 414 2.10 34.24 -8.57
CA ASN A 414 1.40 35.47 -8.99
C ASN A 414 0.98 36.44 -7.86
N CYS A 415 1.52 36.32 -6.66
CA CYS A 415 1.16 37.22 -5.56
C CYS A 415 2.38 37.90 -4.94
N HIS A 416 2.77 39.02 -5.54
CA HIS A 416 3.71 39.98 -4.96
C HIS A 416 3.06 41.20 -4.29
N GLN A 417 1.74 41.22 -4.04
CA GLN A 417 1.13 42.25 -3.19
C GLN A 417 -0.03 41.70 -2.34
N GLN A 418 -0.05 42.11 -1.06
CA GLN A 418 -1.04 41.95 0.05
C GLN A 418 -2.31 41.08 -0.17
N PRO A 419 -2.71 40.26 0.83
CA PRO A 419 -3.72 39.21 0.67
C PRO A 419 -5.13 39.76 0.44
N GLY A 420 -5.63 39.61 -0.79
CA GLY A 420 -7.07 39.67 -1.08
C GLY A 420 -7.78 38.38 -0.67
N LEU A 421 -9.06 38.47 -0.30
CA LEU A 421 -9.89 37.31 0.04
C LEU A 421 -10.29 36.57 -1.26
N ALA A 422 -9.60 35.50 -1.61
CA ALA A 422 -10.01 34.62 -2.71
C ALA A 422 -11.09 33.65 -2.23
N ILE A 423 -12.19 33.53 -2.99
CA ILE A 423 -13.24 32.53 -2.74
C ILE A 423 -13.04 31.39 -3.73
N LYS A 424 -12.48 30.27 -3.26
CA LYS A 424 -12.30 29.05 -4.05
C LYS A 424 -13.64 28.31 -4.14
N SER A 425 -14.16 28.14 -5.34
CA SER A 425 -15.22 27.16 -5.62
C SER A 425 -14.63 25.99 -6.40
N THR A 426 -15.08 24.77 -6.12
CA THR A 426 -14.63 23.53 -6.77
C THR A 426 -15.83 22.81 -7.34
N GLY A 427 -15.71 22.28 -8.56
CA GLY A 427 -16.73 21.40 -9.15
C GLY A 427 -16.12 20.41 -10.13
N PHE A 428 -16.92 19.46 -10.58
CA PHE A 428 -16.51 18.40 -11.51
C PHE A 428 -16.50 18.93 -12.95
N LYS A 429 -15.31 18.99 -13.58
CA LYS A 429 -15.20 19.20 -15.04
C LYS A 429 -15.72 17.98 -15.80
N THR A 430 -15.38 16.79 -15.32
CA THR A 430 -15.82 15.49 -15.84
C THR A 430 -16.29 14.58 -14.70
N PHE A 431 -17.25 13.72 -14.99
CA PHE A 431 -17.79 12.73 -14.03
C PHE A 431 -17.23 11.34 -14.34
N PRO A 432 -16.37 10.75 -13.49
CA PRO A 432 -15.72 9.46 -13.75
C PRO A 432 -16.72 8.30 -13.75
N SER A 433 -16.37 7.18 -14.39
CA SER A 433 -17.17 5.95 -14.41
C SER A 433 -17.25 5.28 -13.03
N THR A 434 -16.18 5.36 -12.25
CA THR A 434 -16.13 4.96 -10.83
C THR A 434 -15.74 6.18 -10.00
N LEU A 435 -16.55 6.52 -9.00
CA LEU A 435 -16.27 7.59 -8.07
C LEU A 435 -15.84 6.99 -6.72
N ILE A 436 -14.66 7.35 -6.25
CA ILE A 436 -14.14 6.96 -4.94
C ILE A 436 -14.20 8.17 -4.01
N VAL A 437 -14.80 8.00 -2.85
CA VAL A 437 -14.97 9.07 -1.85
C VAL A 437 -14.35 8.60 -0.53
N ASN A 438 -13.27 9.25 -0.11
CA ASN A 438 -12.73 9.10 1.24
C ASN A 438 -13.51 10.03 2.19
N VAL A 439 -13.96 9.46 3.31
CA VAL A 439 -14.47 10.26 4.42
C VAL A 439 -13.32 10.62 5.33
N GLN A 440 -13.08 11.93 5.49
CA GLN A 440 -12.13 12.48 6.45
C GLN A 440 -12.61 12.24 7.89
N ARG A 441 -12.39 11.03 8.40
CA ARG A 441 -12.68 10.63 9.78
C ARG A 441 -11.52 10.83 10.73
N ILE A 442 -10.38 11.34 10.25
CA ILE A 442 -9.20 11.59 11.09
C ILE A 442 -8.95 13.09 11.07
N GLN A 443 -8.96 13.72 12.25
CA GLN A 443 -8.64 15.13 12.42
C GLN A 443 -7.50 15.29 13.42
N LEU A 444 -6.73 16.37 13.30
CA LEU A 444 -5.68 16.69 14.26
C LEU A 444 -6.26 17.51 15.41
N GLU A 445 -6.24 16.93 16.62
CA GLU A 445 -6.53 17.65 17.85
C GLU A 445 -5.23 17.78 18.65
N ASN A 446 -4.75 19.01 18.85
CA ASN A 446 -3.46 19.28 19.51
C ASN A 446 -2.28 18.51 18.89
N TRP A 447 -2.22 18.45 17.56
CA TRP A 447 -1.22 17.69 16.79
C TRP A 447 -1.26 16.17 16.98
N ALA A 448 -2.25 15.65 17.71
CA ALA A 448 -2.52 14.21 17.78
C ALA A 448 -3.66 13.85 16.82
N PRO A 449 -3.52 12.82 15.98
CA PRO A 449 -4.62 12.35 15.16
C PRO A 449 -5.70 11.73 16.06
N VAL A 450 -6.95 12.14 15.86
CA VAL A 450 -8.12 11.63 16.57
C VAL A 450 -9.13 11.17 15.53
N LYS A 451 -9.66 9.96 15.73
CA LYS A 451 -10.73 9.42 14.90
C LYS A 451 -12.08 10.02 15.33
N VAL A 452 -12.76 10.64 14.37
CA VAL A 452 -14.09 11.20 14.50
C VAL A 452 -15.13 10.12 14.23
N ASP A 453 -15.76 9.64 15.30
CA ASP A 453 -16.81 8.61 15.25
C ASP A 453 -18.20 9.23 15.07
N VAL A 454 -18.37 9.99 13.98
CA VAL A 454 -19.66 10.58 13.61
C VAL A 454 -20.35 9.68 12.59
N PRO A 455 -21.58 9.19 12.85
CA PRO A 455 -22.32 8.41 11.88
C PRO A 455 -22.62 9.23 10.62
N ILE A 456 -22.27 8.68 9.45
CA ILE A 456 -22.55 9.32 8.16
C ILE A 456 -23.53 8.44 7.41
N THR A 457 -24.64 9.03 6.98
CA THR A 457 -25.61 8.36 6.11
C THR A 457 -25.40 8.87 4.70
N ILE A 458 -24.78 8.03 3.86
CA ILE A 458 -24.64 8.28 2.43
C ILE A 458 -25.80 7.57 1.71
N PRO A 459 -26.48 8.25 0.76
CA PRO A 459 -27.55 7.62 0.01
C PRO A 459 -27.00 6.55 -0.95
N TYR A 460 -27.76 5.46 -1.14
CA TYR A 460 -27.39 4.41 -2.09
C TYR A 460 -27.34 4.91 -3.54
N ASN A 461 -28.11 5.94 -3.87
CA ASN A 461 -28.06 6.64 -5.15
C ASN A 461 -27.64 8.08 -4.88
N LEU A 462 -26.59 8.52 -5.57
CA LEU A 462 -26.00 9.84 -5.41
C LEU A 462 -26.10 10.58 -6.74
N ASP A 463 -26.70 11.77 -6.74
CA ASP A 463 -26.74 12.65 -7.90
C ASP A 463 -25.82 13.84 -7.64
N LEU A 464 -24.72 13.91 -8.38
CA LEU A 464 -23.73 14.97 -8.32
C LEU A 464 -23.84 15.95 -9.48
N SER A 465 -24.90 15.87 -10.28
CA SER A 465 -25.05 16.72 -11.48
C SER A 465 -25.04 18.22 -11.15
N GLU A 466 -25.46 18.60 -9.94
CA GLU A 466 -25.44 19.99 -9.44
C GLU A 466 -24.03 20.50 -9.10
N PHE A 467 -23.05 19.62 -8.94
CA PHE A 467 -21.66 19.96 -8.62
C PHE A 467 -20.77 20.06 -9.87
N LYS A 468 -21.36 20.22 -11.07
CA LYS A 468 -20.59 20.49 -12.30
C LYS A 468 -19.78 21.79 -12.09
N ALA A 469 -18.53 21.79 -12.52
CA ALA A 469 -17.70 22.99 -12.46
C ALA A 469 -18.43 24.16 -13.14
N PRO A 470 -18.48 25.34 -12.52
CA PRO A 470 -19.10 26.50 -13.15
C PRO A 470 -18.41 26.76 -14.48
N VAL A 471 -19.21 26.99 -15.52
CA VAL A 471 -18.72 27.45 -16.82
C VAL A 471 -18.68 28.97 -16.76
N PHE A 472 -17.64 29.58 -17.33
CA PHE A 472 -17.54 31.04 -17.40
C PHE A 472 -18.85 31.65 -17.91
N GLU A 473 -19.49 32.48 -17.09
CA GLU A 473 -20.72 33.16 -17.45
C GLU A 473 -20.44 34.38 -18.36
N THR A 474 -21.44 34.78 -19.15
CA THR A 474 -21.36 36.02 -19.95
C THR A 474 -21.16 37.24 -19.05
N GLY A 475 -19.94 37.77 -19.05
CA GLY A 475 -19.54 38.93 -18.23
C GLY A 475 -18.45 38.64 -17.21
N GLU A 476 -18.07 37.38 -17.03
CA GLU A 476 -16.87 37.01 -16.27
C GLU A 476 -15.62 37.24 -17.11
N ILE A 477 -14.64 37.91 -16.52
CA ILE A 477 -13.35 38.21 -17.16
C ILE A 477 -12.34 37.29 -16.48
N GLU A 478 -11.75 36.38 -17.27
CA GLU A 478 -10.60 35.61 -16.82
C GLU A 478 -9.48 36.59 -16.46
N SER A 479 -8.91 36.47 -15.25
CA SER A 479 -7.75 37.27 -14.87
C SER A 479 -6.66 37.02 -15.91
N GLU A 480 -6.24 38.08 -16.61
CA GLU A 480 -5.23 38.02 -17.65
C GLU A 480 -4.05 37.17 -17.15
N GLN A 481 -3.84 36.00 -17.77
CA GLN A 481 -2.54 35.38 -17.69
C GLN A 481 -1.59 36.44 -18.25
N ILE A 482 -0.60 36.85 -17.46
CA ILE A 482 0.45 37.74 -17.95
C ILE A 482 1.12 36.99 -19.10
N GLN A 483 0.66 37.25 -20.32
CA GLN A 483 1.43 36.91 -21.51
C GLN A 483 2.74 37.66 -21.34
N PRO A 484 3.90 37.00 -21.47
CA PRO A 484 5.16 37.71 -21.41
C PRO A 484 5.10 38.79 -22.49
N GLU A 485 5.06 40.05 -22.04
CA GLU A 485 5.13 41.19 -22.94
C GLU A 485 6.38 41.02 -23.78
N SER A 486 6.22 41.21 -25.09
CA SER A 486 7.28 41.16 -26.07
C SER A 486 8.28 42.31 -25.83
N ASP A 487 9.14 42.19 -24.83
CA ASP A 487 10.19 43.16 -24.56
C ASP A 487 11.44 42.78 -25.33
N ASN A 488 11.56 43.39 -26.51
CA ASN A 488 12.76 43.41 -27.33
C ASN A 488 13.84 44.36 -26.78
N ASN A 489 14.03 44.42 -25.46
CA ASN A 489 15.07 45.24 -24.83
C ASN A 489 15.90 44.42 -23.85
N LYS A 490 17.05 43.93 -24.31
CA LYS A 490 18.10 43.43 -23.42
C LYS A 490 18.46 44.53 -22.43
N PHE A 491 18.32 44.24 -21.14
CA PHE A 491 18.67 45.19 -20.10
C PHE A 491 20.20 45.38 -20.07
N VAL A 492 20.64 46.65 -20.14
CA VAL A 492 22.04 47.06 -20.00
C VAL A 492 22.10 48.11 -18.88
N PRO A 493 22.79 47.85 -17.75
CA PRO A 493 22.89 48.82 -16.66
C PRO A 493 23.47 50.15 -17.13
N ASN A 494 22.90 51.27 -16.67
CA ASN A 494 23.42 52.60 -16.93
C ASN A 494 24.83 52.73 -16.32
N GLU A 495 25.87 52.87 -17.15
CA GLU A 495 27.27 52.88 -16.72
C GLU A 495 27.59 54.00 -15.72
N GLU A 496 26.97 55.17 -15.85
CA GLU A 496 27.23 56.32 -14.96
C GLU A 496 26.62 56.08 -13.57
N ALA A 497 25.39 55.55 -13.53
CA ALA A 497 24.72 55.21 -12.28
C ALA A 497 25.40 54.00 -11.59
N MET A 498 25.77 52.98 -12.37
CA MET A 498 26.48 51.80 -11.90
C MET A 498 27.84 52.16 -11.30
N THR A 499 28.62 53.01 -11.98
CA THR A 499 29.92 53.48 -11.49
C THR A 499 29.76 54.26 -10.18
N THR A 500 28.70 55.06 -10.07
CA THR A 500 28.41 55.83 -8.85
C THR A 500 28.09 54.90 -7.68
N LEU A 501 27.20 53.92 -7.85
CA LEU A 501 26.83 52.97 -6.80
C LEU A 501 28.01 52.08 -6.36
N LEU A 502 28.81 51.60 -7.32
CA LEU A 502 30.04 50.85 -7.04
C LEU A 502 31.06 51.71 -6.26
N SER A 503 31.20 52.99 -6.63
CA SER A 503 32.11 53.92 -5.93
C SER A 503 31.67 54.24 -4.50
N MET A 504 30.37 54.09 -4.19
CA MET A 504 29.80 54.21 -2.86
C MET A 504 29.96 52.94 -2.01
N GLY A 505 30.47 51.85 -2.60
CA GLY A 505 30.82 50.62 -1.89
C GLY A 505 29.73 49.55 -1.89
N PHE A 506 28.68 49.67 -2.70
CA PHE A 506 27.67 48.63 -2.83
C PHE A 506 28.18 47.46 -3.71
N PRO A 507 27.90 46.19 -3.34
CA PRO A 507 28.26 45.03 -4.17
C PRO A 507 27.58 45.07 -5.54
N GLU A 508 28.30 44.62 -6.57
CA GLU A 508 27.85 44.59 -7.96
C GLU A 508 26.46 43.94 -8.17
N PRO A 509 26.11 42.80 -7.51
CA PRO A 509 24.78 42.21 -7.65
C PRO A 509 23.65 43.13 -7.17
N ARG A 510 23.85 43.89 -6.08
CA ARG A 510 22.85 44.83 -5.55
C ARG A 510 22.66 46.02 -6.49
N CYS A 511 23.73 46.50 -7.09
CA CYS A 511 23.69 47.59 -8.06
C CYS A 511 22.92 47.18 -9.33
N ILE A 512 23.15 45.98 -9.85
CA ILE A 512 22.44 45.48 -11.04
C ILE A 512 20.96 45.24 -10.74
N LYS A 513 20.63 44.57 -9.61
CA LYS A 513 19.23 44.34 -9.18
C LYS A 513 18.48 45.65 -8.97
N SER A 514 19.07 46.60 -8.25
CA SER A 514 18.42 47.89 -7.99
C SER A 514 18.21 48.72 -9.25
N LEU A 515 19.17 48.76 -10.17
CA LEU A 515 18.99 49.43 -11.46
C LEU A 515 17.93 48.74 -12.33
N TYR A 516 17.80 47.42 -12.24
CA TYR A 516 16.74 46.67 -12.93
C TYR A 516 15.35 47.03 -12.39
N HIS A 517 15.17 46.97 -11.06
CA HIS A 517 13.87 47.23 -10.43
C HIS A 517 13.47 48.71 -10.36
N THR A 518 14.41 49.64 -10.58
CA THR A 518 14.12 51.09 -10.59
C THR A 518 14.04 51.71 -11.99
N GLY A 519 14.10 50.87 -13.04
CA GLY A 519 13.95 51.32 -14.43
C GLY A 519 15.20 51.99 -15.02
N ASN A 520 16.39 51.72 -14.44
CA ASN A 520 17.71 52.06 -14.98
C ASN A 520 17.98 53.55 -15.25
N SER A 521 17.29 54.43 -14.53
CA SER A 521 17.23 55.86 -14.85
C SER A 521 18.38 56.66 -14.20
N ASN A 522 18.61 56.50 -12.88
CA ASN A 522 19.63 57.23 -12.13
C ASN A 522 20.10 56.45 -10.87
N ALA A 523 21.22 56.87 -10.27
CA ALA A 523 21.80 56.21 -9.11
C ALA A 523 21.03 56.43 -7.79
N GLU A 524 20.26 57.50 -7.67
CA GLU A 524 19.61 57.88 -6.42
C GLU A 524 18.37 57.02 -6.14
N ASP A 525 17.59 56.73 -7.18
CA ASP A 525 16.45 55.80 -7.10
C ASP A 525 16.93 54.37 -6.80
N ALA A 526 17.99 53.93 -7.49
CA ALA A 526 18.62 52.63 -7.25
C ALA A 526 19.15 52.52 -5.81
N MET A 527 19.76 53.58 -5.27
CA MET A 527 20.25 53.61 -3.89
C MET A 527 19.11 53.51 -2.87
N ASN A 528 18.02 54.25 -3.07
CA ASN A 528 16.84 54.16 -2.21
C ASN A 528 16.24 52.74 -2.21
N TRP A 529 16.26 52.07 -3.36
CA TRP A 529 15.83 50.69 -3.47
C TRP A 529 16.76 49.74 -2.70
N ILE A 530 18.09 49.88 -2.82
CA ILE A 530 19.05 49.05 -2.06
C ILE A 530 18.83 49.21 -0.55
N PHE A 531 18.58 50.43 -0.07
CA PHE A 531 18.34 50.67 1.35
C PHE A 531 17.01 50.07 1.84
N ALA A 532 15.97 50.08 1.02
CA ALA A 532 14.68 49.50 1.37
C ALA A 532 14.70 47.95 1.43
N HIS A 533 15.62 47.33 0.71
CA HIS A 533 15.71 45.87 0.55
C HIS A 533 17.00 45.29 1.17
N MET A 534 17.70 46.06 2.01
CA MET A 534 19.03 45.66 2.51
C MET A 534 19.05 44.39 3.35
N ASP A 535 17.89 44.03 3.94
CA ASP A 535 17.68 42.89 4.82
C ASP A 535 17.11 41.66 4.08
N ASP A 536 16.89 41.75 2.76
CA ASP A 536 16.39 40.63 1.96
C ASP A 536 17.45 39.53 1.85
N ALA A 537 17.05 38.28 2.06
CA ALA A 537 17.98 37.15 2.19
C ALA A 537 18.73 36.80 0.88
N ASP A 538 18.18 37.19 -0.27
CA ASP A 538 18.67 36.90 -1.62
C ASP A 538 19.35 38.10 -2.27
N ILE A 539 19.44 39.26 -1.61
CA ILE A 539 19.89 40.51 -2.25
C ILE A 539 21.32 40.40 -2.82
N ASP A 540 22.19 39.60 -2.21
CA ASP A 540 23.59 39.39 -2.63
C ASP A 540 23.78 38.31 -3.71
N ASP A 541 22.72 37.59 -4.09
CA ASP A 541 22.83 36.52 -5.08
C ASP A 541 23.10 37.07 -6.49
N PRO A 542 23.94 36.39 -7.31
CA PRO A 542 24.23 36.80 -8.68
C PRO A 542 22.96 36.89 -9.53
N PHE A 543 22.77 38.02 -10.23
CA PHE A 543 21.59 38.27 -11.04
C PHE A 543 21.99 38.60 -12.48
N ASN A 544 21.57 37.75 -13.43
CA ASN A 544 21.76 37.99 -14.86
C ASN A 544 20.42 38.29 -15.53
N PRO A 545 20.12 39.54 -15.88
CA PRO A 545 18.81 39.94 -16.41
C PRO A 545 18.55 39.47 -17.85
N ASN A 546 19.50 38.79 -18.51
CA ASN A 546 19.40 38.35 -19.91
C ASN A 546 19.50 36.83 -20.12
N ASP A 547 19.60 36.02 -19.06
CA ASP A 547 19.56 34.55 -19.19
C ASP A 547 18.13 34.04 -19.06
N SER A 548 17.38 34.13 -20.17
CA SER A 548 16.30 33.19 -20.47
C SER A 548 16.81 32.24 -21.55
N HIS A 549 16.82 30.95 -21.24
CA HIS A 549 17.32 29.89 -22.11
C HIS A 549 16.68 29.91 -23.51
N GLY A 550 17.54 29.89 -24.53
CA GLY A 550 17.29 29.26 -25.83
C GLY A 550 16.34 29.98 -26.80
N GLY A 551 16.85 30.97 -27.54
CA GLY A 551 16.17 31.51 -28.73
C GLY A 551 16.97 31.25 -30.01
N ALA A 552 16.42 30.46 -30.93
CA ALA A 552 16.80 30.43 -32.34
C ALA A 552 15.60 30.77 -33.23
N SER A 553 15.56 32.04 -33.65
CA SER A 553 15.03 32.61 -34.90
C SER A 553 13.65 32.14 -35.41
N THR A 554 12.62 32.94 -35.15
CA THR A 554 11.34 32.94 -35.87
C THR A 554 11.35 33.91 -37.05
N THR A 555 10.79 33.44 -38.18
CA THR A 555 10.17 34.28 -39.21
C THR A 555 8.66 34.03 -39.18
N THR A 556 7.92 35.11 -39.38
CA THR A 556 6.46 35.32 -39.30
C THR A 556 5.59 34.27 -40.00
N THR A 557 4.44 33.89 -39.42
CA THR A 557 3.33 33.26 -40.17
C THR A 557 1.97 33.86 -39.86
N ASP A 558 1.21 34.02 -40.95
CA ASP A 558 -0.19 34.39 -41.07
C ASP A 558 -1.14 33.26 -40.59
N ASP A 559 -2.37 33.68 -40.34
CA ASP A 559 -3.58 32.98 -39.87
C ASP A 559 -4.10 31.86 -40.81
N SER A 560 -3.26 30.86 -41.09
CA SER A 560 -3.68 29.60 -41.70
C SER A 560 -2.94 28.45 -41.01
N GLY A 561 -3.67 27.42 -40.56
CA GLY A 561 -3.09 26.27 -39.85
C GLY A 561 -1.89 25.61 -40.57
N PRO A 562 -1.16 24.70 -39.90
CA PRO A 562 0.14 24.22 -40.36
C PRO A 562 0.10 23.71 -41.80
N SER A 563 1.06 24.15 -42.62
CA SER A 563 1.19 23.67 -43.99
C SER A 563 1.48 22.16 -44.01
N GLN A 564 0.99 21.47 -45.05
CA GLN A 564 1.14 20.02 -45.16
C GLN A 564 2.63 19.59 -45.13
N ASP A 565 3.52 20.40 -45.68
CA ASP A 565 4.96 20.15 -45.68
C ASP A 565 5.57 20.17 -44.25
N LEU A 566 5.05 20.99 -43.33
CA LEU A 566 5.50 21.02 -41.93
C LEU A 566 5.06 19.77 -41.17
N ILE A 567 3.82 19.33 -41.40
CA ILE A 567 3.27 18.12 -40.80
C ILE A 567 4.06 16.89 -41.27
N ASP A 568 4.40 16.82 -42.55
CA ASP A 568 5.15 15.71 -43.12
C ASP A 568 6.61 15.67 -42.60
N ASN A 569 7.23 16.83 -42.36
CA ASN A 569 8.58 16.92 -41.77
C ASN A 569 8.63 16.43 -40.32
N VAL A 570 7.62 16.74 -39.51
CA VAL A 570 7.54 16.29 -38.11
C VAL A 570 7.14 14.81 -38.04
N ALA A 571 6.22 14.36 -38.91
CA ALA A 571 5.83 12.95 -39.02
C ALA A 571 6.99 12.05 -39.48
N ALA A 572 7.93 12.57 -40.28
CA ALA A 572 9.13 11.84 -40.70
C ALA A 572 10.06 11.44 -39.53
N MET A 573 9.89 12.03 -38.35
CA MET A 573 10.63 11.66 -37.12
C MET A 573 10.04 10.42 -36.41
N GLY A 574 8.96 9.82 -36.94
CA GLY A 574 8.38 8.57 -36.45
C GLY A 574 7.05 8.73 -35.69
N PHE A 575 6.50 9.95 -35.61
CA PHE A 575 5.21 10.23 -34.99
C PHE A 575 4.07 10.16 -36.02
N SER A 576 2.83 9.94 -35.55
CA SER A 576 1.67 9.95 -36.45
C SER A 576 1.44 11.35 -37.03
N THR A 577 0.96 11.44 -38.27
CA THR A 577 0.65 12.72 -38.93
C THR A 577 -0.40 13.54 -38.17
N GLN A 578 -1.29 12.86 -37.46
CA GLN A 578 -2.32 13.49 -36.63
C GLN A 578 -1.72 14.11 -35.36
N LEU A 579 -0.83 13.40 -34.68
CA LEU A 579 -0.14 13.91 -33.50
C LEU A 579 0.87 15.01 -33.85
N ALA A 580 1.60 14.86 -34.96
CA ALA A 580 2.47 15.89 -35.51
C ALA A 580 1.71 17.19 -35.82
N LYS A 581 0.50 17.08 -36.38
CA LYS A 581 -0.38 18.22 -36.64
C LYS A 581 -0.84 18.89 -35.34
N LYS A 582 -1.25 18.12 -34.32
CA LYS A 582 -1.64 18.66 -33.01
C LYS A 582 -0.48 19.41 -32.35
N ALA A 583 0.71 18.81 -32.34
CA ALA A 583 1.92 19.43 -31.82
C ALA A 583 2.26 20.75 -32.53
N LEU A 584 2.14 20.80 -33.87
CA LEU A 584 2.36 22.02 -34.63
C LEU A 584 1.31 23.10 -34.35
N VAL A 585 0.04 22.72 -34.20
CA VAL A 585 -1.04 23.68 -33.87
C VAL A 585 -0.85 24.27 -32.47
N LEU A 586 -0.51 23.44 -31.47
CA LEU A 586 -0.28 23.91 -30.10
C LEU A 586 0.96 24.80 -29.97
N ASN A 587 1.94 24.62 -30.84
CA ASN A 587 3.21 25.33 -30.81
C ASN A 587 3.35 26.37 -31.94
N ASN A 588 2.24 26.93 -32.42
CA ASN A 588 2.22 28.01 -33.43
C ASN A 588 3.07 27.73 -34.67
N ASN A 589 3.02 26.49 -35.17
CA ASN A 589 3.77 25.97 -36.32
C ASN A 589 5.31 25.96 -36.16
N ASP A 590 5.84 26.11 -34.94
CA ASP A 590 7.26 25.93 -34.65
C ASP A 590 7.60 24.43 -34.59
N ILE A 591 8.48 23.98 -35.49
CA ILE A 591 8.91 22.59 -35.59
C ILE A 591 9.67 22.15 -34.32
N SER A 592 10.52 23.01 -33.76
CA SER A 592 11.39 22.60 -32.64
C SER A 592 10.57 22.41 -31.37
N ALA A 593 9.67 23.36 -31.09
CA ALA A 593 8.75 23.27 -29.96
C ALA A 593 7.71 22.15 -30.14
N ALA A 594 7.22 21.92 -31.37
CA ALA A 594 6.36 20.79 -31.67
C ALA A 594 7.05 19.44 -31.42
N VAL A 595 8.33 19.31 -31.80
CA VAL A 595 9.11 18.08 -31.54
C VAL A 595 9.37 17.89 -30.05
N GLU A 596 9.71 18.94 -29.32
CA GLU A 596 9.89 18.86 -27.86
C GLU A 596 8.60 18.46 -27.15
N TRP A 597 7.46 19.05 -27.55
CA TRP A 597 6.14 18.68 -27.05
C TRP A 597 5.78 17.22 -27.35
N LEU A 598 6.15 16.69 -28.53
CA LEU A 598 5.95 15.29 -28.91
C LEU A 598 6.78 14.32 -28.05
N PHE A 599 8.00 14.70 -27.68
CA PHE A 599 8.83 13.89 -26.78
C PHE A 599 8.33 13.93 -25.34
N ALA A 600 7.72 15.04 -24.91
CA ALA A 600 7.10 15.17 -23.60
C ALA A 600 5.72 14.48 -23.51
N ASN A 601 5.02 14.31 -24.64
CA ASN A 601 3.67 13.74 -24.72
C ASN A 601 3.59 12.60 -25.77
N PRO A 602 4.38 11.51 -25.64
CA PRO A 602 4.46 10.45 -26.64
C PRO A 602 3.18 9.60 -26.76
N ASP A 603 2.34 9.57 -25.71
CA ASP A 603 1.13 8.76 -25.62
C ASP A 603 -0.17 9.52 -25.97
N ASP A 604 -0.07 10.78 -26.41
CA ASP A 604 -1.23 11.60 -26.80
C ASP A 604 -1.88 11.08 -28.10
N ASP A 605 -3.21 11.12 -28.17
CA ASP A 605 -4.01 10.56 -29.26
C ASP A 605 -4.02 11.40 -30.55
N GLY A 606 -3.42 12.60 -30.51
CA GLY A 606 -3.33 13.53 -31.62
C GLY A 606 -4.66 14.18 -32.00
N ILE A 607 -5.72 14.02 -31.20
CA ILE A 607 -7.02 14.63 -31.48
C ILE A 607 -6.99 16.11 -31.08
N LEU A 608 -7.24 16.98 -32.05
CA LEU A 608 -7.52 18.40 -31.81
C LEU A 608 -9.00 18.48 -31.39
N GLU A 609 -9.26 18.77 -30.12
CA GLU A 609 -10.61 19.01 -29.63
C GLU A 609 -11.14 20.31 -30.25
N ASP A 610 -12.00 20.19 -31.26
CA ASP A 610 -12.81 21.33 -31.71
C ASP A 610 -13.74 21.71 -30.56
N ASN A 611 -13.70 22.99 -30.13
CA ASN A 611 -14.58 23.62 -29.12
C ASN A 611 -16.09 23.56 -29.43
N ASN A 612 -16.54 22.71 -30.35
CA ASN A 612 -17.92 22.54 -30.80
C ASN A 612 -18.36 21.06 -30.88
N GLN A 613 -17.79 20.16 -30.09
CA GLN A 613 -18.47 18.89 -29.80
C GLN A 613 -19.39 19.06 -28.59
N SER A 614 -20.69 18.97 -28.89
CA SER A 614 -21.80 18.85 -27.97
C SER A 614 -21.43 18.06 -26.71
N ASP A 615 -21.56 18.71 -25.55
CA ASP A 615 -21.78 18.09 -24.24
C ASP A 615 -22.73 16.90 -24.42
N THR A 616 -22.20 15.68 -24.57
CA THR A 616 -22.98 14.49 -24.23
C THR A 616 -23.32 14.70 -22.76
N GLN A 617 -24.61 14.91 -22.47
CA GLN A 617 -25.15 15.01 -21.12
C GLN A 617 -24.55 13.90 -20.24
N SER A 618 -23.46 14.21 -19.56
CA SER A 618 -22.87 13.28 -18.60
C SER A 618 -23.68 13.47 -17.33
N ASN A 619 -24.60 12.54 -17.08
CA ASN A 619 -25.35 12.49 -15.84
C ASN A 619 -24.36 12.23 -14.69
N GLY A 620 -24.37 13.08 -13.66
CA GLY A 620 -23.55 12.88 -12.46
C GLY A 620 -24.16 11.85 -11.51
N LYS A 621 -24.85 10.83 -12.04
CA LYS A 621 -25.65 9.87 -11.25
C LYS A 621 -24.82 8.63 -10.95
N TYR A 622 -24.86 8.21 -9.68
CA TYR A 622 -24.03 7.16 -9.14
C TYR A 622 -24.84 6.23 -8.24
N GLU A 623 -24.51 4.93 -8.26
CA GLU A 623 -25.03 3.90 -7.36
C GLU A 623 -23.89 3.38 -6.48
N LEU A 624 -24.13 3.23 -5.18
CA LEU A 624 -23.16 2.69 -4.24
C LEU A 624 -22.89 1.20 -4.51
N GLN A 625 -21.62 0.86 -4.75
CA GLN A 625 -21.19 -0.49 -5.11
C GLN A 625 -20.49 -1.20 -3.94
N SER A 626 -19.55 -0.51 -3.28
CA SER A 626 -18.83 -1.05 -2.13
C SER A 626 -18.45 0.03 -1.12
N VAL A 627 -18.22 -0.40 0.12
CA VAL A 627 -17.80 0.46 1.23
C VAL A 627 -16.72 -0.23 2.05
N ILE A 628 -15.55 0.38 2.13
CA ILE A 628 -14.47 -0.03 3.03
C ILE A 628 -14.72 0.66 4.38
N CYS A 629 -14.75 -0.12 5.45
CA CYS A 629 -14.98 0.35 6.81
C CYS A 629 -13.75 0.12 7.67
N HIS A 630 -13.38 1.11 8.46
CA HIS A 630 -12.34 0.99 9.48
C HIS A 630 -13.00 0.80 10.86
N LYS A 631 -12.93 -0.40 11.42
CA LYS A 631 -13.46 -0.75 12.75
C LYS A 631 -12.40 -0.50 13.82
N GLY A 632 -12.65 0.44 14.72
CA GLY A 632 -11.71 0.80 15.79
C GLY A 632 -11.95 2.23 16.27
N THR A 633 -11.56 2.54 17.50
CA THR A 633 -11.68 3.89 18.08
C THR A 633 -10.41 4.72 17.92
N SER A 634 -9.29 4.07 17.59
CA SER A 634 -7.99 4.69 17.37
C SER A 634 -7.75 4.88 15.87
N PRO A 635 -7.05 5.94 15.44
CA PRO A 635 -6.51 6.04 14.08
C PRO A 635 -5.26 5.16 13.89
N HIS A 636 -4.57 4.77 14.97
CA HIS A 636 -3.35 3.97 14.91
C HIS A 636 -3.60 2.48 14.95
N THR A 637 -4.78 2.06 15.43
CA THR A 637 -5.14 0.64 15.52
C THR A 637 -6.59 0.42 15.12
N GLY A 638 -6.81 -0.60 14.31
CA GLY A 638 -8.15 -1.03 13.93
C GLY A 638 -8.13 -2.17 12.92
N HIS A 639 -9.29 -2.44 12.37
CA HIS A 639 -9.51 -3.53 11.43
C HIS A 639 -10.33 -3.08 10.24
N TYR A 640 -9.83 -3.37 9.04
CA TYR A 640 -10.52 -3.04 7.81
C TYR A 640 -11.39 -4.21 7.36
N VAL A 641 -12.63 -3.89 7.00
CA VAL A 641 -13.55 -4.81 6.33
C VAL A 641 -14.20 -4.11 5.16
N VAL A 642 -14.66 -4.86 4.16
CA VAL A 642 -15.36 -4.27 3.01
C VAL A 642 -16.73 -4.90 2.82
N PHE A 643 -17.70 -4.03 2.59
CA PHE A 643 -19.07 -4.39 2.24
C PHE A 643 -19.24 -4.22 0.74
N ILE A 644 -19.74 -5.24 0.06
CA ILE A 644 -19.87 -5.23 -1.39
C ILE A 644 -21.27 -5.72 -1.78
N LYS A 645 -21.95 -4.98 -2.64
CA LYS A 645 -23.24 -5.40 -3.20
C LYS A 645 -23.01 -6.45 -4.29
N LYS A 646 -23.43 -7.69 -4.06
CA LYS A 646 -23.27 -8.83 -4.96
C LYS A 646 -24.62 -9.45 -5.31
N LEU A 647 -24.70 -10.12 -6.45
CA LEU A 647 -25.86 -10.91 -6.84
C LEU A 647 -25.75 -12.31 -6.22
N ILE A 648 -26.61 -12.63 -5.25
CA ILE A 648 -26.66 -13.92 -4.55
C ILE A 648 -28.08 -14.47 -4.73
N ASP A 649 -28.22 -15.70 -5.22
CA ASP A 649 -29.53 -16.33 -5.50
C ASP A 649 -30.47 -15.47 -6.37
N ASN A 650 -29.91 -14.76 -7.37
CA ASN A 650 -30.60 -13.80 -8.24
C ASN A 650 -31.15 -12.54 -7.54
N GLU A 651 -30.74 -12.26 -6.30
CA GLU A 651 -31.06 -11.02 -5.58
C GLU A 651 -29.79 -10.25 -5.23
N TYR A 652 -29.83 -8.92 -5.33
CA TYR A 652 -28.71 -8.10 -4.90
C TYR A 652 -28.69 -8.01 -3.37
N LYS A 653 -27.69 -8.64 -2.75
CA LYS A 653 -27.47 -8.65 -1.31
C LYS A 653 -26.13 -8.01 -0.98
N TRP A 654 -26.03 -7.43 0.22
CA TRP A 654 -24.75 -6.96 0.75
C TRP A 654 -23.97 -8.14 1.31
N VAL A 655 -22.72 -8.26 0.90
CA VAL A 655 -21.80 -9.30 1.35
C VAL A 655 -20.65 -8.61 2.08
N LEU A 656 -20.36 -9.07 3.30
CA LEU A 656 -19.24 -8.64 4.10
C LEU A 656 -18.05 -9.54 3.80
N PHE A 657 -16.96 -8.93 3.36
CA PHE A 657 -15.65 -9.56 3.24
C PHE A 657 -14.80 -9.09 4.42
N ASN A 658 -14.55 -10.02 5.33
CA ASN A 658 -13.69 -9.86 6.48
C ASN A 658 -12.55 -10.89 6.36
N ASP A 659 -11.47 -10.49 5.69
CA ASP A 659 -10.36 -11.38 5.34
C ASP A 659 -10.87 -12.67 4.63
N GLU A 660 -10.58 -13.87 5.16
CA GLU A 660 -11.06 -15.13 4.59
C GLU A 660 -12.56 -15.36 4.80
N LYS A 661 -13.20 -14.65 5.73
CA LYS A 661 -14.61 -14.85 6.09
C LYS A 661 -15.50 -13.99 5.21
N VAL A 662 -16.35 -14.64 4.43
CA VAL A 662 -17.28 -14.00 3.49
C VAL A 662 -18.71 -14.42 3.83
N VAL A 663 -19.55 -13.45 4.20
CA VAL A 663 -20.89 -13.69 4.75
C VAL A 663 -21.93 -12.72 4.18
N VAL A 664 -23.20 -13.14 4.14
CA VAL A 664 -24.30 -12.21 3.82
C VAL A 664 -24.57 -11.30 5.02
N CYS A 665 -24.69 -10.00 4.78
CA CYS A 665 -24.98 -9.02 5.81
C CYS A 665 -26.44 -9.08 6.27
N ASP A 666 -26.66 -8.88 7.57
CA ASP A 666 -27.95 -8.53 8.15
C ASP A 666 -28.13 -7.00 8.31
N ASP A 667 -29.29 -6.57 8.78
CA ASP A 667 -29.59 -5.15 9.01
C ASP A 667 -28.67 -4.48 10.04
N ALA A 668 -28.10 -5.24 10.99
CA ALA A 668 -27.15 -4.68 11.98
C ALA A 668 -25.77 -4.47 11.35
N ASN A 669 -25.30 -5.38 10.50
CA ASN A 669 -24.07 -5.18 9.75
C ASN A 669 -24.15 -3.95 8.83
N LEU A 670 -25.33 -3.64 8.30
CA LEU A 670 -25.54 -2.40 7.53
C LEU A 670 -25.51 -1.13 8.41
N GLN A 671 -25.80 -1.24 9.71
CA GLN A 671 -25.58 -0.12 10.65
C GLN A 671 -24.09 0.11 10.91
N ASP A 672 -23.26 -0.95 10.92
CA ASP A 672 -21.80 -0.81 11.06
C ASP A 672 -21.20 0.11 9.99
N ILE A 673 -21.74 0.08 8.77
CA ILE A 673 -21.33 0.97 7.67
C ILE A 673 -21.49 2.42 8.09
N LYS A 674 -22.61 2.81 8.70
CA LYS A 674 -22.88 4.22 9.05
C LYS A 674 -21.83 4.80 10.00
N ASN A 675 -21.38 3.99 10.95
CA ASN A 675 -20.43 4.42 11.97
C ASN A 675 -18.98 4.32 11.48
N ASN A 676 -18.64 3.28 10.71
CA ASN A 676 -17.26 2.93 10.41
C ASN A 676 -16.83 3.15 8.95
N ALA A 677 -17.73 3.53 8.05
CA ALA A 677 -17.41 3.70 6.64
C ALA A 677 -16.33 4.75 6.42
N TYR A 678 -15.27 4.34 5.74
CA TYR A 678 -14.07 5.13 5.53
C TYR A 678 -13.90 5.50 4.06
N VAL A 679 -14.02 4.54 3.15
CA VAL A 679 -13.97 4.78 1.70
C VAL A 679 -15.23 4.23 1.05
N TYR A 680 -15.93 5.06 0.29
CA TYR A 680 -17.09 4.67 -0.52
C TYR A 680 -16.68 4.57 -1.98
N VAL A 681 -17.16 3.53 -2.65
CA VAL A 681 -16.94 3.33 -4.09
C VAL A 681 -18.29 3.26 -4.78
N PHE A 682 -18.51 4.20 -5.69
CA PHE A 682 -19.73 4.30 -6.47
C PHE A 682 -19.46 4.03 -7.95
N ARG A 683 -20.46 3.43 -8.59
CA ARG A 683 -20.48 3.20 -10.03
C ARG A 683 -21.44 4.19 -10.69
N LYS A 684 -21.03 4.81 -11.78
CA LYS A 684 -21.88 5.69 -12.57
C LYS A 684 -23.08 4.91 -13.13
N VAL A 685 -24.27 5.48 -13.02
CA VAL A 685 -25.50 4.95 -13.60
C VAL A 685 -25.66 5.59 -14.97
N GLU A 686 -25.65 4.76 -16.02
CA GLU A 686 -25.88 5.20 -17.41
C GLU A 686 -27.26 5.86 -17.59
#